data_AF-A0A9P4W9J1-F1
#
_entry.id   AF-A0A9P4W9J1-F1
#
_cell.length_a   1.000
_cell.length_b   1.000
_cell.length_c   1.000
_cell.angle_alpha   90.00
_cell.angle_beta   90.00
_cell.angle_gamma   90.00
#
_symmetry.space_group_name_H-M   'P 1'
#
loop_
_entity.id
_entity.type
_entity.pdbx_description
1 polymer ?
#
loop_
_entity_poly.entity_id
_entity_poly.type
_entity_poly.pdbx_seq_one_letter_code
_entity_poly.pdbx_strand_id
1 'polypeptide(L)'
;MEAFDGMDLTARMSSVAKEYWVHLDAEGSFEKYPAKQHARRVQEKLGIDEGLIYLAGQPARNNEDSDMPAPFRQRRYFYYLTGCNEPSCHMTYDIQHDTLALFIRRIDPKRVIWNGRGSTLAEALERYDIDEVYYVDELGDAIKEWSSYYGGHGSDIFVLHDGQLPQIPGLHATIDSETLQPAMNAARMIKDEHEISLIREANKISSEAHKKVLANILKFKNEAQVEGLFMDVCISHQAKEQAYDPIAASGPNAGTLHYDANNEDFEDRQLMCLDAGCEYELYASDITRTFPLAESWPSAEAENVYKLVERMQESCIQRLAPGVRYLDLHILAHQIAIDGLLRLGILHNGTREEIYAAGTSKAFFPHGLGHHVGLEVHDVGQAELMSVRRGKVVKQQVPSLFPQDFHMPVFDPALCHAPTDAQSTQLEEGMVVTVEPGIYFSLYALQHFYLPSPIHSRFINKAVLHRYMAVGGVRIEDDILITSKGYENLTTAPKGDAMFDVIRGRRSKTHLKESLRGTASKNEIEPYLFRAPGCPPRTMPFRPQQPKPTQSAKEKEKNRDRHATDDYRQLTEDVSFLRQQLTTLMTTVEALAERRDNAATVVAERTPMSQQVASPSYASTTSQRTGPPRQPQFAGPTRAAFSLNIIENSLNRMGIPSGVQNPANHTSSNSSREASPEATTALAQKLLNSGVEGLLGISDDDIEQLLGIYHEEVASVHPIIETKNLIADAPQIMALVRNPQRMSGHPRLGKKDVHILRLAVATAITHEILGKNPLSDRLVFEVEQDAGRISSETEVDLKDIQIMGMLSLYFCHTEEELFAWRAIGRAARQALEMGLHRKQSLLDNFKDPEERKLAVQVFWVVYEMDRRWSFGTSLSFALNDRDIDTQLPEPGKSYPYLKGMVAYARLCSRVWDALPPYGSLQTIPKETEEYLDFITSNWLQSIPQELQFRHPRLGLAPKSQPRLLHRLRTLMYLRGNHLRTLIHRHHVLAPDNIKANIQSAQMVVDIAKDSIEVLVHLNQSSDIYARQQSVYHYYLLSSLAVLLLAVCHAPSMFAESSRDTFVSAVELVKGFSRHGTASRRLWKSIRGLLPVIKSLGLHSDAGTATTNATNKESGELPSDGTPPPQQEEPASVEMPTMWNDVAFNFDAEPGSMPDIFNIGDELIDLYDAFGTAATTQPVQSAPASDNFGEQGLSVWELGEISRHFQGLI
;
A
#
# COMPACT_ATOMS: atom_id res chain seq x y z
N MET A 1 14.57 -16.29 58.58
CA MET A 1 13.21 -16.69 58.22
C MET A 1 12.89 -17.92 59.03
N GLU A 2 11.71 -18.00 59.65
CA GLU A 2 11.26 -19.22 60.32
C GLU A 2 10.64 -20.16 59.27
N ALA A 3 10.80 -21.47 59.45
CA ALA A 3 10.25 -22.45 58.51
C ALA A 3 8.74 -22.57 58.73
N PHE A 4 7.95 -22.34 57.68
CA PHE A 4 6.51 -22.56 57.72
C PHE A 4 6.19 -24.05 57.59
N ASP A 5 5.35 -24.56 58.50
CA ASP A 5 4.70 -25.86 58.36
C ASP A 5 3.49 -25.71 57.42
N GLY A 6 3.46 -26.51 56.34
CA GLY A 6 2.40 -26.47 55.34
C GLY A 6 1.01 -26.79 55.89
N MET A 7 0.91 -27.44 57.05
CA MET A 7 -0.37 -27.75 57.70
C MET A 7 -1.15 -26.50 58.14
N ASP A 8 -0.48 -25.43 58.58
CA ASP A 8 -1.16 -24.17 58.99
C ASP A 8 -1.74 -23.41 57.79
N LEU A 9 -1.10 -23.51 56.63
CA LEU A 9 -1.55 -22.84 55.41
C LEU A 9 -2.92 -23.37 54.97
N THR A 10 -3.07 -24.69 54.88
CA THR A 10 -4.33 -25.34 54.47
C THR A 10 -5.51 -24.98 55.38
N ALA A 11 -5.28 -24.95 56.70
CA ALA A 11 -6.29 -24.59 57.69
C ALA A 11 -6.77 -23.13 57.56
N ARG A 12 -5.90 -22.23 57.08
CA ARG A 12 -6.19 -20.80 56.91
C ARG A 12 -6.78 -20.47 55.54
N MET A 13 -6.54 -21.29 54.53
CA MET A 13 -7.14 -21.17 53.20
C MET A 13 -8.59 -21.67 53.16
N SER A 14 -8.95 -22.67 53.98
CA SER A 14 -10.28 -23.32 53.94
C SER A 14 -11.49 -22.45 54.33
N SER A 15 -11.29 -21.18 54.74
CA SER A 15 -12.38 -20.26 55.12
C SER A 15 -12.70 -19.18 54.07
N VAL A 16 -12.10 -19.22 52.88
CA VAL A 16 -12.32 -18.22 51.81
C VAL A 16 -12.44 -18.91 50.46
N ALA A 17 -13.57 -18.72 49.78
CA ALA A 17 -13.75 -19.13 48.39
C ALA A 17 -12.99 -18.17 47.46
N LYS A 18 -11.67 -18.38 47.37
CA LYS A 18 -10.76 -17.77 46.39
C LYS A 18 -9.69 -18.78 46.00
N GLU A 19 -9.27 -18.73 44.75
CA GLU A 19 -8.04 -19.37 44.31
C GLU A 19 -6.83 -18.64 44.89
N TYR A 20 -5.75 -19.38 45.13
CA TYR A 20 -4.49 -18.87 45.64
C TYR A 20 -3.36 -19.49 44.82
N TRP A 21 -2.62 -18.63 44.13
CA TRP A 21 -1.45 -19.02 43.35
C TRP A 21 -0.22 -19.05 44.26
N VAL A 22 0.54 -20.15 44.21
CA VAL A 22 1.75 -20.34 45.01
C VAL A 22 2.95 -20.39 44.07
N HIS A 23 3.68 -19.27 43.95
CA HIS A 23 4.98 -19.28 43.27
C HIS A 23 6.00 -20.07 44.09
N LEU A 24 6.80 -20.88 43.39
CA LEU A 24 7.94 -21.60 43.92
C LEU A 24 9.16 -21.26 43.07
N ASP A 25 9.93 -20.26 43.50
CA ASP A 25 11.15 -19.86 42.82
C ASP A 25 12.20 -20.99 42.92
N ALA A 26 12.68 -21.46 41.77
CA ALA A 26 13.76 -22.43 41.66
C ALA A 26 14.75 -21.96 40.58
N GLU A 27 16.02 -21.81 40.94
CA GLU A 27 17.09 -21.41 40.01
C GLU A 27 17.39 -22.57 39.03
N GLY A 28 16.66 -22.66 37.92
CA GLY A 28 16.80 -23.76 36.95
C GLY A 28 16.22 -23.47 35.57
N SER A 29 16.85 -24.03 34.53
CA SER A 29 16.51 -23.81 33.11
C SER A 29 15.31 -24.63 32.62
N PHE A 30 14.18 -24.57 33.33
CA PHE A 30 12.97 -25.35 33.06
C PHE A 30 11.71 -24.50 32.85
N GLU A 31 11.83 -23.16 32.88
CA GLU A 31 10.72 -22.25 32.64
C GLU A 31 10.39 -22.21 31.14
N LYS A 32 9.22 -22.75 30.79
CA LYS A 32 8.67 -22.70 29.43
C LYS A 32 8.05 -21.33 29.16
N TYR A 33 7.98 -20.96 27.88
CA TYR A 33 7.15 -19.86 27.43
C TYR A 33 5.67 -20.07 27.85
N PRO A 34 5.00 -19.14 28.55
CA PRO A 34 3.76 -19.39 29.31
C PRO A 34 2.48 -19.34 28.44
N ALA A 35 2.45 -20.12 27.36
CA ALA A 35 1.37 -20.16 26.39
C ALA A 35 -0.01 -20.51 27.02
N LYS A 36 -0.05 -21.36 28.05
CA LYS A 36 -1.28 -21.72 28.78
C LYS A 36 -1.87 -20.54 29.53
N GLN A 37 -1.03 -19.77 30.21
CA GLN A 37 -1.42 -18.52 30.88
C GLN A 37 -1.89 -17.47 29.87
N HIS A 38 -1.23 -17.38 28.72
CA HIS A 38 -1.64 -16.48 27.64
C HIS A 38 -3.01 -16.84 27.04
N ALA A 39 -3.34 -18.14 26.90
CA ALA A 39 -4.64 -18.58 26.43
C ALA A 39 -5.77 -18.21 27.41
N ARG A 40 -5.57 -18.45 28.71
CA ARG A 40 -6.48 -18.01 29.78
C ARG A 40 -6.62 -16.48 29.85
N ARG A 41 -5.52 -15.73 29.67
CA ARG A 41 -5.55 -14.25 29.54
C ARG A 41 -6.44 -13.81 28.36
N VAL A 42 -6.42 -14.50 27.22
CA VAL A 42 -7.27 -14.18 26.07
C VAL A 42 -8.74 -14.52 26.33
N GLN A 43 -9.03 -15.68 26.91
CA GLN A 43 -10.39 -16.06 27.36
C GLN A 43 -10.99 -15.00 28.28
N GLU A 44 -10.25 -14.54 29.29
CA GLU A 44 -10.69 -13.50 30.23
C GLU A 44 -11.05 -12.18 29.53
N LYS A 45 -10.31 -11.81 28.47
CA LYS A 45 -10.62 -10.59 27.68
C LYS A 45 -11.68 -10.81 26.59
N LEU A 46 -11.97 -12.06 26.23
CA LEU A 46 -13.03 -12.45 25.30
C LEU A 46 -14.38 -12.54 26.01
N GLY A 47 -14.38 -12.89 27.31
CA GLY A 47 -15.56 -12.83 28.19
C GLY A 47 -16.53 -14.00 28.03
N ILE A 48 -16.02 -15.18 27.71
CA ILE A 48 -16.81 -16.41 27.45
C ILE A 48 -16.24 -17.63 28.19
N ASP A 49 -17.13 -18.57 28.52
CA ASP A 49 -16.83 -19.79 29.28
C ASP A 49 -16.80 -21.07 28.42
N GLU A 50 -17.14 -20.97 27.12
CA GLU A 50 -17.13 -22.09 26.17
C GLU A 50 -16.81 -21.63 24.74
N GLY A 51 -16.39 -22.57 23.88
CA GLY A 51 -15.99 -22.32 22.49
C GLY A 51 -14.56 -22.81 22.18
N LEU A 52 -14.16 -22.69 20.92
CA LEU A 52 -12.83 -23.11 20.44
C LEU A 52 -12.09 -21.92 19.82
N ILE A 53 -10.97 -21.49 20.41
CA ILE A 53 -10.06 -20.57 19.71
C ILE A 53 -9.20 -21.38 18.75
N TYR A 54 -9.13 -21.00 17.48
CA TYR A 54 -8.25 -21.62 16.49
C TYR A 54 -7.34 -20.59 15.81
N LEU A 55 -6.04 -20.90 15.75
CA LEU A 55 -5.01 -20.09 15.10
C LEU A 55 -4.14 -20.92 14.15
N ALA A 56 -3.91 -20.39 12.95
CA ALA A 56 -2.93 -20.92 12.00
C ALA A 56 -1.59 -20.18 12.12
N GLY A 57 -0.50 -20.91 12.32
CA GLY A 57 0.87 -20.39 12.25
C GLY A 57 1.27 -20.00 10.83
N GLN A 58 2.43 -19.38 10.70
CA GLN A 58 2.94 -18.90 9.42
C GLN A 58 3.50 -20.07 8.59
N PRO A 59 3.09 -20.23 7.31
CA PRO A 59 3.77 -21.14 6.41
C PRO A 59 5.17 -20.63 6.03
N ALA A 60 6.14 -21.54 5.99
CA ALA A 60 7.40 -21.28 5.28
C ALA A 60 7.12 -21.14 3.78
N ARG A 61 7.79 -20.17 3.14
CA ARG A 61 7.72 -19.89 1.70
C ARG A 61 9.13 -19.66 1.16
N ASN A 62 9.27 -19.75 -0.15
CA ASN A 62 10.46 -19.28 -0.84
C ASN A 62 10.29 -17.82 -1.28
N ASN A 63 11.39 -17.22 -1.72
CA ASN A 63 11.35 -16.00 -2.53
C ASN A 63 10.65 -16.28 -3.87
N GLU A 64 10.09 -15.24 -4.49
CA GLU A 64 9.40 -15.39 -5.77
C GLU A 64 10.35 -15.92 -6.85
N ASP A 65 9.85 -16.87 -7.66
CA ASP A 65 10.58 -17.57 -8.73
C ASP A 65 11.94 -18.20 -8.30
N SER A 66 12.07 -18.60 -7.02
CA SER A 66 13.32 -19.12 -6.43
C SER A 66 13.14 -20.39 -5.57
N ASP A 67 14.18 -21.21 -5.47
CA ASP A 67 14.29 -22.29 -4.48
C ASP A 67 14.79 -21.80 -3.11
N MET A 68 15.31 -20.57 -3.03
CA MET A 68 15.77 -19.92 -1.79
C MET A 68 14.60 -19.64 -0.83
N PRO A 69 14.64 -20.08 0.43
CA PRO A 69 13.68 -19.69 1.45
C PRO A 69 13.62 -18.17 1.63
N ALA A 70 12.41 -17.62 1.75
CA ALA A 70 12.24 -16.24 2.20
C ALA A 70 12.49 -16.16 3.72
N PRO A 71 12.85 -14.98 4.26
CA PRO A 71 12.90 -14.76 5.71
C PRO A 71 11.60 -15.21 6.39
N PHE A 72 11.75 -15.97 7.49
CA PHE A 72 10.65 -16.55 8.24
C PHE A 72 10.51 -15.87 9.61
N ARG A 73 9.42 -15.13 9.80
CA ARG A 73 8.98 -14.56 11.08
C ARG A 73 7.59 -15.13 11.39
N GLN A 74 7.39 -15.62 12.61
CA GLN A 74 6.13 -16.26 13.01
C GLN A 74 4.99 -15.24 13.12
N ARG A 75 3.74 -15.69 12.95
CA ARG A 75 2.57 -14.84 13.24
C ARG A 75 2.51 -14.53 14.74
N ARG A 76 2.74 -13.27 15.12
CA ARG A 76 2.73 -12.77 16.52
C ARG A 76 1.64 -13.35 17.41
N TYR A 77 0.40 -13.45 16.94
CA TYR A 77 -0.72 -13.97 17.74
C TYR A 77 -0.68 -15.50 17.93
N PHE A 78 -0.21 -16.23 16.92
CA PHE A 78 0.02 -17.67 17.04
C PHE A 78 1.18 -17.94 17.99
N TYR A 79 2.30 -17.21 17.83
CA TYR A 79 3.43 -17.29 18.76
C TYR A 79 3.00 -16.94 20.18
N TYR A 80 2.20 -15.87 20.34
CA TYR A 80 1.69 -15.43 21.63
C TYR A 80 0.99 -16.57 22.43
N LEU A 81 0.19 -17.41 21.75
CA LEU A 81 -0.49 -18.58 22.36
C LEU A 81 0.26 -19.92 22.24
N THR A 82 1.55 -19.94 21.90
CA THR A 82 2.27 -21.22 21.70
C THR A 82 3.76 -21.24 22.07
N GLY A 83 4.47 -20.12 21.98
CA GLY A 83 5.94 -20.09 21.94
C GLY A 83 6.54 -20.82 20.72
N CYS A 84 5.71 -21.24 19.76
CA CYS A 84 6.12 -22.14 18.68
C CYS A 84 6.60 -21.36 17.47
N ASN A 85 7.93 -21.31 17.27
CA ASN A 85 8.56 -20.71 16.10
C ASN A 85 8.80 -21.73 14.95
N GLU A 86 7.98 -22.80 14.87
CA GLU A 86 8.04 -23.78 13.77
C GLU A 86 7.02 -23.45 12.66
N PRO A 87 7.40 -23.58 11.37
CA PRO A 87 6.56 -23.18 10.25
C PRO A 87 5.43 -24.19 9.96
N SER A 88 4.29 -23.66 9.50
CA SER A 88 3.09 -24.43 9.13
C SER A 88 2.49 -25.27 10.26
N CYS A 89 2.66 -24.86 11.52
CA CYS A 89 1.93 -25.40 12.67
C CYS A 89 0.55 -24.73 12.83
N HIS A 90 -0.37 -25.39 13.53
CA HIS A 90 -1.69 -24.86 13.89
C HIS A 90 -1.95 -25.07 15.39
N MET A 91 -2.91 -24.36 15.98
CA MET A 91 -3.21 -24.40 17.43
C MET A 91 -4.71 -24.28 17.66
N THR A 92 -5.24 -25.07 18.60
CA THR A 92 -6.60 -24.90 19.15
C THR A 92 -6.60 -24.82 20.67
N TYR A 93 -7.42 -23.94 21.24
CA TYR A 93 -7.72 -23.89 22.67
C TYR A 93 -9.21 -24.14 22.91
N ASP A 94 -9.54 -25.26 23.54
CA ASP A 94 -10.88 -25.50 24.09
C ASP A 94 -11.01 -24.70 25.39
N ILE A 95 -11.95 -23.76 25.39
CA ILE A 95 -12.19 -22.81 26.49
C ILE A 95 -12.84 -23.50 27.70
N GLN A 96 -13.71 -24.48 27.46
CA GLN A 96 -14.51 -25.16 28.50
C GLN A 96 -13.70 -26.23 29.23
N HIS A 97 -12.82 -26.92 28.52
CA HIS A 97 -11.95 -27.97 29.06
C HIS A 97 -10.58 -27.43 29.47
N ASP A 98 -10.30 -26.15 29.19
CA ASP A 98 -8.99 -25.52 29.34
C ASP A 98 -7.91 -26.46 28.78
N THR A 99 -7.92 -26.66 27.45
CA THR A 99 -7.04 -27.61 26.76
C THR A 99 -6.45 -26.96 25.51
N LEU A 100 -5.12 -26.85 25.47
CA LEU A 100 -4.32 -26.13 24.48
C LEU A 100 -3.51 -27.14 23.64
N ALA A 101 -3.93 -27.35 22.39
CA ALA A 101 -3.43 -28.42 21.53
C ALA A 101 -2.67 -27.91 20.30
N LEU A 102 -1.37 -28.22 20.21
CA LEU A 102 -0.51 -27.83 19.10
C LEU A 102 -0.50 -28.89 17.99
N PHE A 103 -0.68 -28.47 16.74
CA PHE A 103 -0.63 -29.33 15.58
C PHE A 103 0.67 -29.05 14.81
N ILE A 104 1.61 -30.00 14.87
CA ILE A 104 2.93 -29.88 14.22
C ILE A 104 3.01 -30.69 12.92
N ARG A 105 3.99 -30.41 12.06
CA ARG A 105 4.16 -31.19 10.83
C ARG A 105 4.80 -32.56 11.10
N ARG A 106 4.29 -33.62 10.46
CA ARG A 106 5.03 -34.89 10.39
C ARG A 106 6.40 -34.66 9.76
N ILE A 107 7.43 -35.29 10.35
CA ILE A 107 8.79 -35.26 9.84
C ILE A 107 8.83 -36.00 8.50
N ASP A 108 9.13 -35.29 7.41
CA ASP A 108 9.38 -35.88 6.10
C ASP A 108 10.86 -36.30 5.99
N PRO A 109 11.18 -37.62 5.97
CA PRO A 109 12.56 -38.10 5.95
C PRO A 109 13.37 -37.61 4.74
N LYS A 110 12.70 -37.25 3.62
CA LYS A 110 13.38 -36.69 2.45
C LYS A 110 13.89 -35.28 2.73
N ARG A 111 13.13 -34.46 3.46
CA ARG A 111 13.49 -33.08 3.84
C ARG A 111 14.48 -32.99 4.99
N VAL A 112 14.53 -33.98 5.90
CA VAL A 112 15.49 -33.98 7.04
C VAL A 112 16.93 -33.77 6.60
N ILE A 113 17.31 -34.33 5.43
CA ILE A 113 18.67 -34.24 4.87
C ILE A 113 19.03 -32.82 4.41
N TRP A 114 18.05 -31.99 4.03
CA TRP A 114 18.26 -30.67 3.43
C TRP A 114 17.98 -29.52 4.39
N ASN A 115 16.89 -29.64 5.17
CA ASN A 115 16.36 -28.56 6.01
C ASN A 115 16.50 -28.83 7.52
N GLY A 116 17.07 -29.98 7.91
CA GLY A 116 16.93 -30.52 9.26
C GLY A 116 15.52 -31.06 9.52
N ARG A 117 15.28 -31.51 10.76
CA ARG A 117 13.97 -31.99 11.21
C ARG A 117 13.29 -30.95 12.09
N GLY A 118 11.96 -30.88 12.03
CA GLY A 118 11.16 -30.27 13.09
C GLY A 118 11.09 -31.15 14.34
N SER A 119 10.33 -30.69 15.33
CA SER A 119 10.07 -31.44 16.56
C SER A 119 9.26 -32.71 16.31
N THR A 120 9.46 -33.72 17.15
CA THR A 120 8.49 -34.81 17.36
C THR A 120 7.41 -34.38 18.36
N LEU A 121 6.31 -35.14 18.46
CA LEU A 121 5.24 -34.87 19.44
C LEU A 121 5.78 -34.75 20.88
N ALA A 122 6.69 -35.65 21.26
CA ALA A 122 7.30 -35.66 22.59
C ALA A 122 8.19 -34.44 22.84
N GLU A 123 9.00 -34.03 21.87
CA GLU A 123 9.85 -32.83 21.97
C GLU A 123 9.03 -31.53 21.96
N ALA A 124 7.88 -31.51 21.30
CA ALA A 124 6.94 -30.38 21.33
C ALA A 124 6.24 -30.27 22.70
N LEU A 125 5.80 -31.40 23.29
CA LEU A 125 5.30 -31.46 24.68
C LEU A 125 6.39 -31.10 25.71
N GLU A 126 7.65 -31.42 25.43
CA GLU A 126 8.79 -31.05 26.29
C GLU A 126 9.14 -29.56 26.18
N ARG A 127 9.09 -28.97 24.97
CA ARG A 127 9.50 -27.57 24.74
C ARG A 127 8.41 -26.54 25.02
N TYR A 128 7.17 -26.77 24.59
CA TYR A 128 6.10 -25.76 24.62
C TYR A 128 5.15 -25.98 25.79
N ASP A 129 4.51 -24.92 26.28
CA ASP A 129 3.55 -24.95 27.40
C ASP A 129 2.14 -25.25 26.90
N ILE A 130 1.88 -26.52 26.62
CA ILE A 130 0.70 -27.05 25.93
C ILE A 130 0.33 -28.41 26.51
N ASP A 131 -0.96 -28.74 26.50
CA ASP A 131 -1.47 -29.98 27.10
C ASP A 131 -1.37 -31.15 26.12
N GLU A 132 -1.58 -30.90 24.82
CA GLU A 132 -1.65 -31.92 23.78
C GLU A 132 -0.85 -31.54 22.52
N VAL A 133 -0.32 -32.55 21.81
CA VAL A 133 0.30 -32.36 20.49
C VAL A 133 -0.17 -33.42 19.51
N TYR A 134 -0.64 -32.96 18.36
CA TYR A 134 -1.08 -33.78 17.23
C TYR A 134 -0.28 -33.43 15.98
N TYR A 135 -0.52 -34.14 14.89
CA TYR A 135 -0.02 -33.74 13.57
C TYR A 135 -1.04 -32.94 12.77
N VAL A 136 -0.58 -32.04 11.88
CA VAL A 136 -1.45 -31.13 11.10
C VAL A 136 -2.48 -31.84 10.21
N ASP A 137 -2.26 -33.09 9.82
CA ASP A 137 -3.24 -33.90 9.09
C ASP A 137 -4.34 -34.51 10.00
N GLU A 138 -4.17 -34.49 11.33
CA GLU A 138 -5.18 -34.90 12.32
C GLU A 138 -6.09 -33.72 12.76
N LEU A 139 -5.66 -32.46 12.54
CA LEU A 139 -6.43 -31.22 12.81
C LEU A 139 -7.86 -31.25 12.25
N GLY A 140 -8.02 -31.81 11.05
CA GLY A 140 -9.29 -31.87 10.34
C GLY A 140 -10.30 -32.82 10.97
N ASP A 141 -9.88 -33.74 11.83
CA ASP A 141 -10.75 -34.68 12.54
C ASP A 141 -10.90 -34.29 14.01
N ALA A 142 -9.85 -33.77 14.67
CA ALA A 142 -9.94 -33.21 16.03
C ALA A 142 -11.00 -32.10 16.14
N ILE A 143 -11.02 -31.14 15.20
CA ILE A 143 -12.04 -30.07 15.18
C ILE A 143 -13.45 -30.61 14.85
N LYS A 144 -13.57 -31.71 14.10
CA LYS A 144 -14.88 -32.37 13.88
C LYS A 144 -15.36 -33.13 15.10
N GLU A 145 -14.47 -33.79 15.83
CA GLU A 145 -14.80 -34.51 17.06
C GLU A 145 -15.29 -33.53 18.13
N TRP A 146 -14.54 -32.45 18.35
CA TRP A 146 -14.96 -31.28 19.14
C TRP A 146 -16.34 -30.77 18.68
N SER A 147 -16.47 -30.39 17.40
CA SER A 147 -17.72 -29.86 16.85
C SER A 147 -18.90 -30.85 16.88
N SER A 148 -18.65 -32.16 16.97
CA SER A 148 -19.70 -33.19 17.10
C SER A 148 -20.12 -33.40 18.55
N TYR A 149 -19.20 -33.20 19.50
CA TYR A 149 -19.45 -33.32 20.94
C TYR A 149 -20.22 -32.09 21.47
N TYR A 150 -19.83 -30.87 21.06
CA TYR A 150 -20.48 -29.62 21.48
C TYR A 150 -21.56 -29.10 20.50
N GLY A 151 -21.67 -29.69 19.29
CA GLY A 151 -22.57 -29.24 18.22
C GLY A 151 -24.08 -29.26 18.53
N GLY A 152 -24.50 -29.82 19.68
CA GLY A 152 -25.86 -29.70 20.21
C GLY A 152 -26.16 -28.35 20.88
N HIS A 153 -25.13 -27.54 21.18
CA HIS A 153 -25.24 -26.32 21.98
C HIS A 153 -24.97 -25.02 21.20
N GLY A 154 -24.43 -25.11 19.98
CA GLY A 154 -24.19 -23.96 19.10
C GLY A 154 -22.89 -23.19 19.37
N SER A 155 -21.95 -23.81 20.08
CA SER A 155 -20.66 -23.23 20.48
C SER A 155 -19.85 -22.70 19.28
N ASP A 156 -19.37 -21.46 19.38
CA ASP A 156 -18.64 -20.77 18.32
C ASP A 156 -17.17 -21.22 18.20
N ILE A 157 -16.63 -21.18 16.98
CA ILE A 157 -15.19 -21.24 16.71
C ILE A 157 -14.67 -19.82 16.50
N PHE A 158 -13.79 -19.38 17.38
CA PHE A 158 -13.18 -18.05 17.38
C PHE A 158 -11.89 -18.07 16.57
N VAL A 159 -11.83 -17.25 15.52
CA VAL A 159 -10.67 -17.15 14.63
C VAL A 159 -10.21 -15.71 14.45
N LEU A 160 -8.96 -15.54 14.05
CA LEU A 160 -8.38 -14.21 13.90
C LEU A 160 -8.94 -13.47 12.68
N HIS A 161 -9.08 -14.17 11.55
CA HIS A 161 -9.50 -13.64 10.26
C HIS A 161 -10.10 -14.78 9.40
N ASP A 162 -11.16 -14.51 8.63
CA ASP A 162 -11.79 -15.50 7.71
C ASP A 162 -10.76 -16.19 6.79
N GLY A 163 -9.80 -15.42 6.26
CA GLY A 163 -8.74 -15.91 5.38
C GLY A 163 -7.71 -16.85 6.05
N GLN A 164 -7.88 -17.18 7.34
CA GLN A 164 -7.06 -18.14 8.07
C GLN A 164 -7.83 -19.39 8.52
N LEU A 165 -9.14 -19.47 8.25
CA LEU A 165 -10.04 -20.56 8.67
C LEU A 165 -9.50 -21.97 8.38
N PRO A 166 -9.73 -22.95 9.28
CA PRO A 166 -9.30 -24.32 9.08
C PRO A 166 -10.06 -24.92 7.90
N GLN A 167 -9.34 -25.44 6.90
CA GLN A 167 -9.92 -25.92 5.64
C GLN A 167 -10.53 -27.32 5.81
N ILE A 168 -11.65 -27.40 6.54
CA ILE A 168 -12.29 -28.67 6.95
C ILE A 168 -13.61 -28.86 6.19
N PRO A 169 -13.67 -29.77 5.20
CA PRO A 169 -14.92 -30.06 4.49
C PRO A 169 -15.99 -30.64 5.42
N GLY A 170 -17.20 -30.08 5.36
CA GLY A 170 -18.36 -30.56 6.13
C GLY A 170 -18.39 -30.12 7.60
N LEU A 171 -17.53 -29.20 8.03
CA LEU A 171 -17.62 -28.60 9.36
C LEU A 171 -18.87 -27.71 9.46
N HIS A 172 -19.75 -28.00 10.41
CA HIS A 172 -20.99 -27.28 10.68
C HIS A 172 -20.93 -26.61 12.06
N ALA A 173 -20.05 -25.61 12.17
CA ALA A 173 -19.90 -24.77 13.36
C ALA A 173 -20.18 -23.30 13.02
N THR A 174 -20.63 -22.52 14.00
CA THR A 174 -20.65 -21.06 13.91
C THR A 174 -19.22 -20.53 14.01
N ILE A 175 -18.94 -19.40 13.35
CA ILE A 175 -17.61 -18.80 13.27
C ILE A 175 -17.70 -17.34 13.72
N ASP A 176 -16.86 -16.96 14.68
CA ASP A 176 -16.61 -15.57 15.04
C ASP A 176 -15.22 -15.17 14.54
N SER A 177 -15.15 -14.13 13.73
CA SER A 177 -13.93 -13.52 13.21
C SER A 177 -13.77 -12.03 13.57
N GLU A 178 -14.60 -11.52 14.50
CA GLU A 178 -14.62 -10.12 14.93
C GLU A 178 -14.14 -9.92 16.38
N THR A 179 -14.43 -10.83 17.32
CA THR A 179 -14.19 -10.63 18.76
C THR A 179 -12.82 -11.07 19.25
N LEU A 180 -12.23 -12.10 18.63
CA LEU A 180 -10.93 -12.65 19.07
C LEU A 180 -9.79 -11.63 18.96
N GLN A 181 -9.69 -10.88 17.88
CA GLN A 181 -8.59 -9.92 17.71
C GLN A 181 -8.60 -8.80 18.78
N PRO A 182 -9.74 -8.13 19.09
CA PRO A 182 -9.86 -7.26 20.26
C PRO A 182 -9.42 -7.90 21.58
N ALA A 183 -9.82 -9.14 21.86
CA ALA A 183 -9.44 -9.85 23.09
C ALA A 183 -7.94 -10.17 23.15
N MET A 184 -7.34 -10.61 22.04
CA MET A 184 -5.90 -10.84 21.96
C MET A 184 -5.07 -9.55 22.04
N ASN A 185 -5.57 -8.45 21.47
CA ASN A 185 -4.94 -7.14 21.63
C ASN A 185 -5.02 -6.66 23.09
N ALA A 186 -6.16 -6.87 23.75
CA ALA A 186 -6.34 -6.57 25.17
C ALA A 186 -5.38 -7.38 26.07
N ALA A 187 -5.14 -8.65 25.75
CA ALA A 187 -4.22 -9.50 26.49
C ALA A 187 -2.75 -9.08 26.28
N ARG A 188 -2.32 -8.83 25.04
CA ARG A 188 -0.93 -8.47 24.68
C ARG A 188 -0.52 -7.04 25.06
N MET A 189 -1.48 -6.15 25.31
CA MET A 189 -1.23 -4.77 25.75
C MET A 189 -0.51 -4.70 27.11
N ILE A 190 -0.86 -5.63 28.02
CA ILE A 190 -0.26 -5.78 29.35
C ILE A 190 0.67 -7.00 29.31
N LYS A 191 1.96 -6.81 29.57
CA LYS A 191 2.96 -7.87 29.57
C LYS A 191 3.03 -8.54 30.95
N ASP A 192 3.27 -9.85 30.99
CA ASP A 192 3.71 -10.51 32.23
C ASP A 192 5.25 -10.65 32.31
N GLU A 193 5.78 -11.10 33.44
CA GLU A 193 7.24 -11.07 33.70
C GLU A 193 8.05 -11.88 32.68
N HIS A 194 7.48 -12.92 32.04
CA HIS A 194 8.18 -13.65 30.99
C HIS A 194 8.33 -12.77 29.74
N GLU A 195 7.23 -12.14 29.29
CA GLU A 195 7.24 -11.18 28.18
C GLU A 195 8.18 -10.00 28.46
N ILE A 196 8.16 -9.46 29.69
CA ILE A 196 9.05 -8.38 30.12
C ILE A 196 10.52 -8.86 30.14
N SER A 197 10.81 -10.11 30.50
CA SER A 197 12.18 -10.64 30.51
C SER A 197 12.81 -10.67 29.12
N LEU A 198 12.03 -11.03 28.09
CA LEU A 198 12.48 -11.08 26.70
C LEU A 198 12.70 -9.66 26.14
N ILE A 199 11.80 -8.71 26.45
CA ILE A 199 11.95 -7.29 26.10
C ILE A 199 13.17 -6.66 26.81
N ARG A 200 13.42 -7.03 28.08
CA ARG A 200 14.61 -6.62 28.84
C ARG A 200 15.91 -7.15 28.19
N GLU A 201 15.93 -8.38 27.69
CA GLU A 201 17.10 -8.93 26.99
C GLU A 201 17.32 -8.27 25.63
N ALA A 202 16.27 -8.06 24.83
CA ALA A 202 16.33 -7.29 23.58
C ALA A 202 16.90 -5.88 23.84
N ASN A 203 16.38 -5.17 24.84
CA ASN A 203 16.87 -3.85 25.25
C ASN A 203 18.35 -3.85 25.62
N LYS A 204 18.79 -4.88 26.36
CA LYS A 204 20.17 -5.07 26.80
C LYS A 204 21.12 -5.32 25.62
N ILE A 205 20.70 -6.12 24.63
CA ILE A 205 21.48 -6.39 23.41
C ILE A 205 21.60 -5.12 22.56
N SER A 206 20.46 -4.49 22.21
CA SER A 206 20.39 -3.22 21.48
C SER A 206 21.19 -2.10 22.18
N SER A 207 21.14 -2.02 23.51
CA SER A 207 21.90 -1.04 24.30
C SER A 207 23.41 -1.23 24.22
N GLU A 208 23.90 -2.48 24.23
CA GLU A 208 25.32 -2.76 23.98
C GLU A 208 25.70 -2.51 22.50
N ALA A 209 24.81 -2.75 21.53
CA ALA A 209 25.03 -2.44 20.12
C ALA A 209 25.19 -0.92 19.88
N HIS A 210 24.28 -0.08 20.40
CA HIS A 210 24.42 1.39 20.43
C HIS A 210 25.75 1.84 21.04
N LYS A 211 26.10 1.26 22.19
CA LYS A 211 27.35 1.54 22.91
C LYS A 211 28.60 1.09 22.14
N LYS A 212 28.51 0.06 21.29
CA LYS A 212 29.58 -0.40 20.39
C LYS A 212 29.75 0.52 19.19
N VAL A 213 28.65 1.02 18.62
CA VAL A 213 28.67 2.09 17.60
C VAL A 213 29.35 3.34 18.17
N LEU A 214 28.91 3.83 19.33
CA LEU A 214 29.51 4.98 20.02
C LEU A 214 31.03 4.81 20.24
N ALA A 215 31.49 3.61 20.60
CA ALA A 215 32.91 3.30 20.81
C ALA A 215 33.75 3.18 19.50
N ASN A 216 33.11 3.27 18.33
CA ASN A 216 33.76 3.15 17.03
C ASN A 216 33.48 4.30 16.04
N ILE A 217 32.51 5.18 16.32
CA ILE A 217 32.02 6.20 15.36
C ILE A 217 33.14 7.05 14.71
N LEU A 218 34.17 7.42 15.47
CA LEU A 218 35.33 8.19 15.00
C LEU A 218 36.25 7.44 14.00
N LYS A 219 35.97 6.16 13.74
CA LYS A 219 36.69 5.31 12.76
C LYS A 219 35.86 5.08 11.50
N PHE A 220 34.56 5.37 11.56
CA PHE A 220 33.62 5.16 10.47
C PHE A 220 33.61 6.36 9.52
N LYS A 221 33.07 6.12 8.32
CA LYS A 221 33.04 7.09 7.22
C LYS A 221 31.67 7.27 6.59
N ASN A 222 30.77 6.30 6.77
CA ASN A 222 29.41 6.31 6.23
C ASN A 222 28.45 5.56 7.16
N GLU A 223 27.17 5.75 6.86
CA GLU A 223 26.01 5.22 7.55
C GLU A 223 26.00 3.67 7.57
N ALA A 224 26.36 3.02 6.46
CA ALA A 224 26.42 1.55 6.34
C ALA A 224 27.39 0.88 7.33
N GLN A 225 28.45 1.59 7.75
CA GLN A 225 29.36 1.09 8.78
C GLN A 225 28.77 1.14 10.20
N VAL A 226 27.82 2.04 10.44
CA VAL A 226 27.07 2.14 11.70
C VAL A 226 26.04 1.02 11.78
N GLU A 227 25.21 0.87 10.75
CA GLU A 227 24.25 -0.22 10.58
C GLU A 227 24.93 -1.60 10.71
N GLY A 228 26.00 -1.83 9.93
CA GLY A 228 26.71 -3.11 9.92
C GLY A 228 27.31 -3.51 11.26
N LEU A 229 27.82 -2.56 12.07
CA LEU A 229 28.30 -2.87 13.43
C LEU A 229 27.14 -3.06 14.42
N PHE A 230 26.02 -2.37 14.26
CA PHE A 230 24.85 -2.60 15.09
C PHE A 230 24.35 -4.05 14.92
N MET A 231 24.14 -4.46 13.66
CA MET A 231 23.69 -5.81 13.32
C MET A 231 24.68 -6.90 13.75
N ASP A 232 26.00 -6.69 13.56
CA ASP A 232 27.06 -7.61 14.03
C ASP A 232 26.95 -7.94 15.53
N VAL A 233 26.68 -6.92 16.36
CA VAL A 233 26.52 -7.09 17.81
C VAL A 233 25.23 -7.83 18.13
N CYS A 234 24.10 -7.47 17.54
CA CYS A 234 22.82 -8.14 17.76
C CYS A 234 22.88 -9.63 17.37
N ILE A 235 23.36 -9.94 16.16
CA ILE A 235 23.52 -11.30 15.65
C ILE A 235 24.49 -12.11 16.51
N SER A 236 25.61 -11.52 16.93
CA SER A 236 26.57 -12.16 17.86
C SER A 236 25.94 -12.53 19.20
N HIS A 237 24.98 -11.73 19.68
CA HIS A 237 24.20 -11.97 20.90
C HIS A 237 22.94 -12.84 20.67
N GLN A 238 22.84 -13.53 19.52
CA GLN A 238 21.71 -14.38 19.09
C GLN A 238 20.39 -13.65 18.74
N ALA A 239 20.31 -12.33 18.89
CA ALA A 239 19.24 -11.52 18.33
C ALA A 239 19.47 -11.30 16.82
N LYS A 240 19.21 -12.36 16.04
CA LYS A 240 19.56 -12.43 14.61
C LYS A 240 18.74 -11.48 13.74
N GLU A 241 17.44 -11.44 13.98
CA GLU A 241 16.52 -10.55 13.29
C GLU A 241 16.47 -9.20 14.01
N GLN A 242 16.30 -8.12 13.25
CA GLN A 242 16.05 -6.80 13.85
C GLN A 242 14.53 -6.60 14.01
N ALA A 243 14.09 -5.77 14.97
CA ALA A 243 12.67 -5.53 15.17
C ALA A 243 12.04 -4.81 13.96
N TYR A 244 12.84 -3.92 13.36
CA TYR A 244 12.67 -3.15 12.13
C TYR A 244 14.05 -2.95 11.48
N ASP A 245 14.09 -2.49 10.22
CA ASP A 245 15.35 -2.19 9.53
C ASP A 245 16.00 -0.93 10.15
N PRO A 246 17.28 -0.96 10.58
CA PRO A 246 17.92 0.17 11.25
C PRO A 246 17.87 1.48 10.44
N ILE A 247 17.80 2.61 11.13
CA ILE A 247 17.81 3.95 10.54
C ILE A 247 19.11 4.64 10.97
N ALA A 248 20.11 4.67 10.08
CA ALA A 248 21.44 5.23 10.36
C ALA A 248 21.58 6.64 9.74
N ALA A 249 20.77 7.59 10.19
CA ALA A 249 20.60 8.87 9.51
C ALA A 249 21.65 9.92 9.92
N SER A 250 22.60 10.24 9.04
CA SER A 250 23.66 11.24 9.28
C SER A 250 23.27 12.65 8.82
N GLY A 251 23.56 13.66 9.66
CA GLY A 251 23.36 15.07 9.34
C GLY A 251 21.94 15.36 8.81
N PRO A 252 21.78 16.04 7.65
CA PRO A 252 20.48 16.32 7.04
C PRO A 252 19.53 15.11 6.88
N ASN A 253 20.04 13.88 6.77
CA ASN A 253 19.20 12.68 6.63
C ASN A 253 18.32 12.45 7.86
N ALA A 254 18.77 12.87 9.05
CA ALA A 254 17.97 12.84 10.27
C ALA A 254 16.72 13.76 10.20
N GLY A 255 16.59 14.61 9.18
CA GLY A 255 15.35 15.32 8.85
C GLY A 255 14.26 14.45 8.18
N THR A 256 14.55 13.17 7.93
CA THR A 256 13.64 12.12 7.46
C THR A 256 13.49 11.09 8.58
N LEU A 257 12.26 10.80 9.02
CA LEU A 257 12.01 10.04 10.26
C LEU A 257 12.41 8.56 10.14
N HIS A 258 11.97 7.91 9.05
CA HIS A 258 12.34 6.54 8.66
C HIS A 258 13.24 6.65 7.42
N TYR A 259 14.53 6.89 7.65
CA TYR A 259 15.53 6.93 6.58
C TYR A 259 16.11 5.52 6.38
N ASP A 260 15.96 4.97 5.17
CA ASP A 260 16.19 3.56 4.84
C ASP A 260 17.45 3.30 4.00
N ALA A 261 17.99 4.34 3.36
CA ALA A 261 19.05 4.17 2.37
C ALA A 261 20.43 3.83 3.00
N ASN A 262 20.71 4.31 4.22
CA ASN A 262 21.87 3.98 5.05
C ASN A 262 23.24 3.95 4.33
N ASN A 263 23.47 4.80 3.32
CA ASN A 263 24.62 4.62 2.41
C ASN A 263 25.44 5.88 2.13
N GLU A 264 25.14 7.01 2.76
CA GLU A 264 25.88 8.25 2.49
C GLU A 264 27.16 8.38 3.35
N ASP A 265 28.19 8.98 2.77
CA ASP A 265 29.42 9.34 3.47
C ASP A 265 29.17 10.52 4.43
N PHE A 266 29.86 10.50 5.57
CA PHE A 266 29.74 11.48 6.65
C PHE A 266 30.20 12.88 6.26
N GLU A 267 31.12 13.02 5.30
CA GLU A 267 31.68 14.29 4.79
C GLU A 267 31.90 15.39 5.86
N ASP A 268 31.04 16.42 5.91
CA ASP A 268 31.06 17.53 6.87
C ASP A 268 29.90 17.49 7.90
N ARG A 269 29.16 16.38 7.94
CA ARG A 269 27.97 16.19 8.77
C ARG A 269 28.31 16.18 10.26
N GLN A 270 27.38 16.71 11.05
CA GLN A 270 27.61 17.01 12.46
C GLN A 270 27.21 15.85 13.40
N LEU A 271 26.04 15.26 13.16
CA LEU A 271 25.42 14.26 14.01
C LEU A 271 25.11 12.97 13.23
N MET A 272 24.98 11.88 13.98
CA MET A 272 24.32 10.65 13.60
C MET A 272 23.06 10.53 14.46
N CYS A 273 21.89 10.36 13.85
CA CYS A 273 20.69 9.87 14.51
C CYS A 273 20.57 8.38 14.16
N LEU A 274 21.11 7.52 15.03
CA LEU A 274 20.93 6.08 14.90
C LEU A 274 19.67 5.68 15.66
N ASP A 275 18.70 5.15 14.94
CA ASP A 275 17.50 4.54 15.48
C ASP A 275 17.49 3.06 15.09
N ALA A 276 17.64 2.19 16.08
CA ALA A 276 17.84 0.75 15.86
C ALA A 276 17.59 -0.09 17.12
N GLY A 277 16.85 -1.19 16.94
CA GLY A 277 16.57 -2.19 17.97
C GLY A 277 16.39 -3.59 17.40
N CYS A 278 16.93 -4.60 18.11
CA CYS A 278 16.78 -6.01 17.72
C CYS A 278 15.50 -6.64 18.29
N GLU A 279 15.07 -7.77 17.72
CA GLU A 279 14.14 -8.69 18.42
C GLU A 279 14.90 -9.86 19.07
N TYR A 280 14.53 -10.20 20.30
CA TYR A 280 14.98 -11.40 21.00
C TYR A 280 13.77 -12.31 21.22
N GLU A 281 13.80 -13.52 20.64
CA GLU A 281 12.70 -14.50 20.68
C GLU A 281 11.33 -13.89 20.28
N LEU A 282 11.34 -13.09 19.19
CA LEU A 282 10.23 -12.30 18.62
C LEU A 282 9.74 -11.12 19.45
N TYR A 283 10.30 -10.85 20.64
CA TYR A 283 10.05 -9.63 21.41
C TYR A 283 11.02 -8.52 21.00
N ALA A 284 10.46 -7.39 20.58
CA ALA A 284 11.19 -6.22 20.12
C ALA A 284 11.82 -5.41 21.26
N SER A 285 12.76 -4.56 20.88
CA SER A 285 13.22 -3.39 21.63
C SER A 285 13.30 -2.21 20.65
N ASP A 286 13.18 -0.99 21.16
CA ASP A 286 13.24 0.22 20.33
C ASP A 286 14.08 1.32 21.00
N ILE A 287 15.09 1.81 20.28
CA ILE A 287 16.10 2.72 20.83
C ILE A 287 16.67 3.64 19.73
N THR A 288 16.23 4.89 19.71
CA THR A 288 16.99 6.00 19.12
C THR A 288 18.07 6.58 20.02
N ARG A 289 19.28 6.77 19.47
CA ARG A 289 20.35 7.61 19.99
C ARG A 289 20.89 8.56 18.92
N THR A 290 20.70 9.86 19.15
CA THR A 290 21.47 10.89 18.44
C THR A 290 22.81 11.15 19.13
N PHE A 291 23.91 11.26 18.38
CA PHE A 291 25.25 11.56 18.89
C PHE A 291 26.13 12.25 17.83
N PRO A 292 27.16 13.03 18.21
CA PRO A 292 28.03 13.70 17.26
C PRO A 292 29.04 12.75 16.61
N LEU A 293 29.42 13.06 15.37
CA LEU A 293 30.49 12.38 14.63
C LEU A 293 31.91 12.80 15.08
N ALA A 294 32.04 13.28 16.32
CA ALA A 294 33.23 13.93 16.88
C ALA A 294 33.37 13.71 18.40
N GLU A 295 34.56 13.96 18.96
CA GLU A 295 34.84 13.83 20.41
C GLU A 295 34.08 14.83 21.31
N SER A 296 33.40 15.82 20.72
CA SER A 296 32.61 16.86 21.40
C SER A 296 31.44 17.28 20.52
N TRP A 297 30.56 18.14 21.02
CA TRP A 297 29.61 18.84 20.16
C TRP A 297 30.34 19.59 19.04
N PRO A 298 29.92 19.45 17.76
CA PRO A 298 30.56 20.10 16.62
C PRO A 298 30.10 21.55 16.44
N SER A 299 28.92 21.90 16.94
CA SER A 299 28.35 23.26 16.93
C SER A 299 27.52 23.50 18.18
N ALA A 300 27.32 24.79 18.52
CA ALA A 300 26.40 25.18 19.57
C ALA A 300 24.94 24.89 19.16
N GLU A 301 24.62 25.03 17.88
CA GLU A 301 23.33 24.67 17.29
C GLU A 301 22.96 23.20 17.56
N ALA A 302 23.87 22.26 17.32
CA ALA A 302 23.67 20.83 17.60
C ALA A 302 23.51 20.54 19.11
N GLU A 303 24.38 21.10 19.95
CA GLU A 303 24.29 20.96 21.42
C GLU A 303 22.96 21.48 21.99
N ASN A 304 22.50 22.63 21.47
CA ASN A 304 21.26 23.28 21.92
C ASN A 304 20.00 22.48 21.55
N VAL A 305 19.96 21.90 20.34
CA VAL A 305 18.84 21.03 19.94
C VAL A 305 18.86 19.73 20.75
N TYR A 306 20.03 19.14 20.97
CA TYR A 306 20.15 17.94 21.80
C TYR A 306 19.62 18.14 23.21
N LYS A 307 20.08 19.20 23.89
CA LYS A 307 19.63 19.54 25.26
C LYS A 307 18.15 19.92 25.34
N LEU A 308 17.54 20.34 24.23
CA LEU A 308 16.09 20.54 24.16
C LEU A 308 15.35 19.20 24.12
N VAL A 309 15.78 18.26 23.26
CA VAL A 309 15.17 16.93 23.13
C VAL A 309 15.37 16.09 24.40
N GLU A 310 16.58 16.10 24.96
CA GLU A 310 16.90 15.47 26.26
C GLU A 310 15.95 15.96 27.36
N ARG A 311 15.74 17.28 27.45
CA ARG A 311 14.78 17.89 28.38
C ARG A 311 13.32 17.50 28.09
N MET A 312 12.92 17.38 26.82
CA MET A 312 11.58 16.90 26.45
C MET A 312 11.39 15.47 26.97
N GLN A 313 12.35 14.57 26.69
CA GLN A 313 12.30 13.16 27.06
C GLN A 313 12.26 12.97 28.58
N GLU A 314 13.20 13.56 29.33
CA GLU A 314 13.24 13.45 30.79
C GLU A 314 11.96 13.99 31.44
N SER A 315 11.41 15.10 30.92
CA SER A 315 10.19 15.70 31.46
C SER A 315 8.95 14.82 31.27
N CYS A 316 8.92 14.00 30.23
CA CYS A 316 7.85 13.03 29.98
C CYS A 316 8.07 11.74 30.78
N ILE A 317 9.27 11.15 30.73
CA ILE A 317 9.62 9.94 31.48
C ILE A 317 9.36 10.12 32.99
N GLN A 318 9.78 11.25 33.58
CA GLN A 318 9.55 11.57 35.01
C GLN A 318 8.07 11.65 35.43
N ARG A 319 7.13 11.62 34.47
CA ARG A 319 5.67 11.65 34.72
C ARG A 319 4.98 10.32 34.40
N LEU A 320 5.68 9.30 33.89
CA LEU A 320 5.07 7.99 33.62
C LEU A 320 4.66 7.29 34.92
N ALA A 321 3.40 6.87 34.99
CA ALA A 321 2.83 6.08 36.08
C ALA A 321 1.47 5.50 35.65
N PRO A 322 0.98 4.44 36.32
CA PRO A 322 -0.41 4.00 36.19
C PRO A 322 -1.39 5.15 36.43
N GLY A 323 -2.41 5.26 35.59
CA GLY A 323 -3.39 6.34 35.63
C GLY A 323 -3.01 7.62 34.87
N VAL A 324 -1.81 7.72 34.29
CA VAL A 324 -1.40 8.87 33.48
C VAL A 324 -1.82 8.68 32.02
N ARG A 325 -2.42 9.69 31.40
CA ARG A 325 -2.84 9.65 29.98
C ARG A 325 -1.68 10.01 29.07
N TYR A 326 -1.30 9.12 28.15
CA TYR A 326 -0.10 9.29 27.32
C TYR A 326 -0.14 10.59 26.46
N LEU A 327 -1.33 10.94 25.96
CA LEU A 327 -1.58 12.19 25.22
C LEU A 327 -1.17 13.46 25.97
N ASP A 328 -1.24 13.48 27.31
CA ASP A 328 -0.86 14.66 28.10
C ASP A 328 0.66 14.85 28.15
N LEU A 329 1.42 13.76 27.99
CA LEU A 329 2.87 13.81 27.87
C LEU A 329 3.27 14.30 26.47
N HIS A 330 2.54 13.91 25.43
CA HIS A 330 2.77 14.44 24.08
C HIS A 330 2.51 15.97 24.03
N ILE A 331 1.39 16.44 24.61
CA ILE A 331 1.13 17.88 24.78
C ILE A 331 2.28 18.58 25.50
N LEU A 332 2.75 18.01 26.62
CA LEU A 332 3.88 18.52 27.39
C LEU A 332 5.17 18.63 26.56
N ALA A 333 5.49 17.61 25.76
CA ALA A 333 6.66 17.62 24.87
C ALA A 333 6.58 18.79 23.88
N HIS A 334 5.44 19.02 23.22
CA HIS A 334 5.24 20.19 22.35
C HIS A 334 5.33 21.53 23.09
N GLN A 335 4.82 21.60 24.33
CA GLN A 335 4.93 22.82 25.15
C GLN A 335 6.41 23.13 25.48
N ILE A 336 7.22 22.12 25.79
CA ILE A 336 8.67 22.26 26.03
C ILE A 336 9.42 22.60 24.72
N ALA A 337 9.04 21.98 23.60
CA ALA A 337 9.61 22.26 22.28
C ALA A 337 9.44 23.73 21.89
N ILE A 338 8.22 24.28 22.00
CA ILE A 338 7.92 25.69 21.70
C ILE A 338 8.78 26.60 22.57
N ASP A 339 8.84 26.31 23.87
CA ASP A 339 9.66 27.03 24.86
C ASP A 339 11.15 27.03 24.49
N GLY A 340 11.66 25.91 23.99
CA GLY A 340 13.04 25.77 23.51
C GLY A 340 13.30 26.55 22.23
N LEU A 341 12.50 26.31 21.20
CA LEU A 341 12.64 26.94 19.89
C LEU A 341 12.45 28.48 19.95
N LEU A 342 11.63 28.99 20.88
CA LEU A 342 11.56 30.41 21.23
C LEU A 342 12.87 30.93 21.84
N ARG A 343 13.43 30.23 22.84
CA ARG A 343 14.72 30.61 23.46
C ARG A 343 15.89 30.56 22.48
N LEU A 344 15.85 29.64 21.51
CA LEU A 344 16.83 29.54 20.41
C LEU A 344 16.59 30.56 19.29
N GLY A 345 15.49 31.30 19.32
CA GLY A 345 15.11 32.30 18.31
C GLY A 345 14.69 31.70 16.95
N ILE A 346 14.50 30.38 16.87
CA ILE A 346 13.98 29.67 15.70
C ILE A 346 12.49 29.98 15.54
N LEU A 347 11.76 29.99 16.65
CA LEU A 347 10.42 30.55 16.75
C LEU A 347 10.47 31.97 17.32
N HIS A 348 9.57 32.84 16.87
CA HIS A 348 9.48 34.25 17.28
C HIS A 348 8.07 34.83 17.01
N ASN A 349 7.87 36.12 17.26
CA ASN A 349 6.67 36.89 16.89
C ASN A 349 5.31 36.32 17.37
N GLY A 350 5.31 35.60 18.49
CA GLY A 350 4.08 35.15 19.16
C GLY A 350 4.36 34.62 20.57
N THR A 351 3.31 34.47 21.38
CA THR A 351 3.40 33.76 22.67
C THR A 351 3.46 32.25 22.46
N ARG A 352 3.80 31.51 23.53
CA ARG A 352 3.76 30.03 23.55
C ARG A 352 2.38 29.52 23.13
N GLU A 353 1.33 30.16 23.64
CA GLU A 353 -0.08 29.81 23.44
C GLU A 353 -0.53 30.08 22.00
N GLU A 354 -0.13 31.20 21.40
CA GLU A 354 -0.42 31.53 20.00
C GLU A 354 0.27 30.55 19.03
N ILE A 355 1.54 30.26 19.27
CA ILE A 355 2.35 29.33 18.47
C ILE A 355 1.81 27.89 18.59
N TYR A 356 1.40 27.50 19.81
CA TYR A 356 0.77 26.21 20.08
C TYR A 356 -0.58 26.10 19.37
N ALA A 357 -1.47 27.08 19.54
CA ALA A 357 -2.79 27.09 18.88
C ALA A 357 -2.70 27.12 17.34
N ALA A 358 -1.63 27.71 16.79
CA ALA A 358 -1.32 27.67 15.36
C ALA A 358 -0.70 26.33 14.89
N GLY A 359 -0.49 25.35 15.77
CA GLY A 359 0.08 24.03 15.46
C GLY A 359 1.53 24.06 14.93
N THR A 360 2.22 25.19 15.09
CA THR A 360 3.48 25.46 14.36
C THR A 360 4.65 24.59 14.86
N SER A 361 4.56 24.01 16.06
CA SER A 361 5.55 23.05 16.55
C SER A 361 5.58 21.73 15.76
N LYS A 362 4.51 21.36 15.04
CA LYS A 362 4.52 20.22 14.10
C LYS A 362 5.54 20.37 12.96
N ALA A 363 6.01 21.59 12.68
CA ALA A 363 7.11 21.83 11.75
C ALA A 363 8.47 21.26 12.19
N PHE A 364 8.59 20.97 13.50
CA PHE A 364 9.83 20.54 14.14
C PHE A 364 9.67 19.22 14.91
N PHE A 365 8.47 18.89 15.40
CA PHE A 365 8.15 17.60 16.03
C PHE A 365 6.85 17.06 15.40
N PRO A 366 6.93 16.28 14.30
CA PRO A 366 5.77 15.89 13.48
C PRO A 366 5.11 14.54 13.81
N HIS A 367 5.74 13.70 14.64
CA HIS A 367 5.30 12.35 14.99
C HIS A 367 4.77 12.27 16.43
N GLY A 368 4.41 11.07 16.88
CA GLY A 368 3.97 10.81 18.25
C GLY A 368 5.09 10.98 19.27
N LEU A 369 4.75 10.85 20.56
CA LEU A 369 5.75 10.75 21.63
C LEU A 369 6.21 9.30 21.87
N GLY A 370 5.55 8.31 21.25
CA GLY A 370 5.83 6.89 21.43
C GLY A 370 4.60 6.00 21.23
N HIS A 371 4.87 4.71 21.17
CA HIS A 371 3.95 3.60 20.91
C HIS A 371 4.12 2.49 21.96
N HIS A 372 3.32 1.43 21.89
CA HIS A 372 3.59 0.20 22.64
C HIS A 372 4.70 -0.61 21.97
N VAL A 373 5.46 -1.38 22.76
CA VAL A 373 6.47 -2.35 22.29
C VAL A 373 6.16 -3.73 22.88
N GLY A 374 6.47 -4.80 22.14
CA GLY A 374 6.23 -6.19 22.55
C GLY A 374 6.58 -7.17 21.43
N LEU A 375 5.66 -8.06 21.04
CA LEU A 375 5.85 -8.99 19.89
C LEU A 375 5.82 -8.29 18.49
N GLU A 376 5.85 -6.96 18.48
CA GLU A 376 6.05 -6.06 17.34
C GLU A 376 6.73 -4.80 17.91
N VAL A 377 7.41 -4.03 17.06
CA VAL A 377 7.93 -2.71 17.44
C VAL A 377 6.80 -1.72 17.70
N HIS A 378 5.83 -1.63 16.79
CA HIS A 378 4.56 -0.93 17.00
C HIS A 378 3.51 -1.94 17.49
N ASP A 379 3.54 -2.26 18.78
CA ASP A 379 2.68 -3.30 19.35
C ASP A 379 1.21 -2.86 19.55
N VAL A 380 0.34 -3.85 19.68
CA VAL A 380 -1.11 -3.68 19.76
C VAL A 380 -1.58 -3.21 21.13
N GLY A 381 -2.64 -2.42 21.15
CA GLY A 381 -3.41 -2.07 22.34
C GLY A 381 -4.91 -2.24 22.11
N GLN A 382 -5.71 -2.10 23.17
CA GLN A 382 -7.19 -2.00 23.06
C GLN A 382 -7.63 -0.74 22.29
N ALA A 383 -6.84 0.32 22.44
CA ALA A 383 -6.78 1.48 21.58
C ALA A 383 -5.28 1.78 21.39
N GLU A 384 -4.93 2.55 20.36
CA GLU A 384 -3.59 3.12 20.28
C GLU A 384 -3.45 4.14 21.42
N LEU A 385 -2.27 4.29 22.03
CA LEU A 385 -2.01 5.23 23.15
C LEU A 385 -2.52 6.66 22.85
N MET A 386 -2.60 6.96 21.57
CA MET A 386 -2.89 8.23 20.94
C MET A 386 -4.07 8.09 19.94
N SER A 387 -5.24 7.53 20.31
CA SER A 387 -6.36 7.22 19.36
C SER A 387 -7.78 7.77 19.68
N VAL A 388 -8.49 8.24 18.64
CA VAL A 388 -9.97 8.20 18.41
C VAL A 388 -10.35 6.87 17.80
N ARG A 389 -11.48 6.33 18.27
CA ARG A 389 -12.42 5.68 17.36
C ARG A 389 -13.82 6.27 17.50
N ARG A 390 -14.38 6.74 16.38
CA ARG A 390 -15.83 6.96 16.25
C ARG A 390 -16.53 5.59 16.20
N GLY A 391 -16.78 5.00 17.38
CA GLY A 391 -17.41 3.68 17.52
C GLY A 391 -17.99 3.49 18.92
N LYS A 392 -18.99 2.60 19.06
CA LYS A 392 -19.75 2.42 20.30
C LYS A 392 -19.01 1.57 21.35
N VAL A 393 -17.96 2.11 21.97
CA VAL A 393 -17.49 1.65 23.29
C VAL A 393 -17.31 2.86 24.19
N VAL A 394 -18.19 3.03 25.17
CA VAL A 394 -18.07 4.10 26.16
C VAL A 394 -17.05 3.67 27.21
N LYS A 395 -15.77 3.98 26.97
CA LYS A 395 -14.79 4.01 28.06
C LYS A 395 -15.04 5.22 28.94
N GLN A 396 -14.70 5.11 30.22
CA GLN A 396 -14.88 6.18 31.19
C GLN A 396 -14.01 7.39 30.82
N GLN A 397 -14.57 8.61 30.86
CA GLN A 397 -13.78 9.82 30.57
C GLN A 397 -12.66 9.99 31.61
N VAL A 398 -11.42 9.88 31.12
CA VAL A 398 -10.20 10.06 31.92
C VAL A 398 -9.99 11.55 32.21
N PRO A 399 -9.73 11.95 33.47
CA PRO A 399 -9.35 13.32 33.81
C PRO A 399 -8.07 13.75 33.09
N SER A 400 -8.21 14.76 32.22
CA SER A 400 -7.13 15.40 31.47
C SER A 400 -6.34 16.38 32.34
N LEU A 401 -5.01 16.44 32.21
CA LEU A 401 -4.18 17.51 32.79
C LEU A 401 -4.39 18.86 32.09
N PHE A 402 -4.94 18.85 30.87
CA PHE A 402 -5.20 20.02 30.04
C PHE A 402 -6.71 20.23 29.80
N PRO A 403 -7.16 21.41 29.34
CA PRO A 403 -8.54 21.61 28.90
C PRO A 403 -8.96 20.62 27.79
N GLN A 404 -10.27 20.49 27.60
CA GLN A 404 -10.83 19.74 26.46
C GLN A 404 -10.33 20.34 25.13
N ASP A 405 -10.19 19.49 24.11
CA ASP A 405 -9.72 19.80 22.75
C ASP A 405 -8.29 20.41 22.64
N PHE A 406 -7.58 20.59 23.76
CA PHE A 406 -6.24 21.19 23.78
C PHE A 406 -5.16 20.37 23.04
N HIS A 407 -5.42 19.11 22.69
CA HIS A 407 -4.55 18.28 21.86
C HIS A 407 -4.58 18.65 20.37
N MET A 408 -5.71 19.17 19.87
CA MET A 408 -5.97 19.36 18.44
C MET A 408 -4.89 20.12 17.64
N PRO A 409 -4.23 21.19 18.16
CA PRO A 409 -3.26 21.95 17.37
C PRO A 409 -1.96 21.19 17.07
N VAL A 410 -1.53 20.33 18.00
CA VAL A 410 -0.29 19.55 17.90
C VAL A 410 -0.52 18.13 17.41
N PHE A 411 -1.76 17.83 17.04
CA PHE A 411 -2.16 16.53 16.55
C PHE A 411 -2.31 16.50 15.02
N ASP A 412 -2.05 15.35 14.39
CA ASP A 412 -2.24 15.13 12.96
C ASP A 412 -2.45 13.63 12.63
N PRO A 413 -3.66 13.18 12.25
CA PRO A 413 -3.92 11.75 11.99
C PRO A 413 -3.34 11.24 10.66
N ALA A 414 -2.63 12.08 9.90
CA ALA A 414 -1.94 11.70 8.67
C ALA A 414 -0.41 11.73 8.77
N LEU A 415 0.15 12.35 9.82
CA LEU A 415 1.60 12.40 10.10
C LEU A 415 1.96 11.62 11.37
N CYS A 416 1.10 11.67 12.39
CA CYS A 416 1.09 10.69 13.46
C CYS A 416 0.25 9.48 12.98
N HIS A 417 0.83 8.29 12.90
CA HIS A 417 0.10 7.03 12.71
C HIS A 417 -0.61 6.59 14.01
N ALA A 418 -1.45 7.49 14.51
CA ALA A 418 -2.05 7.48 15.83
C ALA A 418 -3.23 8.48 15.82
N PRO A 419 -4.51 8.08 15.88
CA PRO A 419 -5.63 8.96 15.51
C PRO A 419 -6.27 9.81 16.65
N THR A 420 -5.53 10.47 17.56
CA THR A 420 -5.93 10.91 18.95
C THR A 420 -7.34 11.45 19.23
N ASP A 421 -7.87 11.10 20.42
CA ASP A 421 -9.11 11.58 21.06
C ASP A 421 -8.86 12.20 22.45
N ALA A 422 -9.84 12.94 22.96
CA ALA A 422 -9.97 13.23 24.39
C ALA A 422 -10.17 11.96 25.26
N GLN A 423 -10.49 10.81 24.66
CA GLN A 423 -10.70 9.51 25.32
C GLN A 423 -9.47 8.56 25.28
N SER A 424 -8.26 9.06 25.00
CA SER A 424 -7.01 8.28 25.14
C SER A 424 -6.94 7.57 26.51
N THR A 425 -6.56 6.29 26.50
CA THR A 425 -6.49 5.44 27.70
C THR A 425 -5.39 5.87 28.65
N GLN A 426 -5.58 5.58 29.94
CA GLN A 426 -4.51 5.68 30.92
C GLN A 426 -3.46 4.59 30.67
N LEU A 427 -2.23 4.87 31.09
CA LEU A 427 -1.22 3.85 31.27
C LEU A 427 -1.62 2.92 32.43
N GLU A 428 -1.34 1.64 32.30
CA GLU A 428 -1.62 0.58 33.28
C GLU A 428 -0.32 -0.17 33.61
N GLU A 429 -0.23 -0.81 34.78
CA GLU A 429 0.94 -1.63 35.15
C GLU A 429 1.11 -2.80 34.17
N GLY A 430 2.36 -3.08 33.77
CA GLY A 430 2.68 -4.09 32.76
C GLY A 430 2.61 -3.59 31.31
N MET A 431 2.18 -2.36 31.03
CA MET A 431 2.40 -1.75 29.72
C MET A 431 3.89 -1.47 29.50
N VAL A 432 4.41 -1.74 28.29
CA VAL A 432 5.70 -1.23 27.81
C VAL A 432 5.44 -0.23 26.70
N VAL A 433 6.14 0.91 26.72
CA VAL A 433 6.01 2.02 25.76
C VAL A 433 7.35 2.70 25.47
N THR A 434 7.57 3.19 24.25
CA THR A 434 8.69 4.09 23.94
C THR A 434 8.43 5.50 24.49
N VAL A 435 9.49 6.30 24.69
CA VAL A 435 9.39 7.77 24.83
C VAL A 435 10.43 8.44 23.95
N GLU A 436 10.01 8.87 22.76
CA GLU A 436 10.83 9.18 21.57
C GLU A 436 10.76 10.64 21.05
N PRO A 437 10.71 11.69 21.88
CA PRO A 437 10.60 13.05 21.38
C PRO A 437 11.76 13.41 20.44
N GLY A 438 11.47 14.23 19.43
CA GLY A 438 12.48 14.72 18.50
C GLY A 438 12.27 16.15 18.01
N ILE A 439 13.34 16.75 17.50
CA ILE A 439 13.35 18.07 16.84
C ILE A 439 14.09 17.94 15.52
N TYR A 440 13.39 18.22 14.42
CA TYR A 440 13.84 17.99 13.05
C TYR A 440 13.81 19.26 12.21
N PHE A 441 14.73 19.34 11.25
CA PHE A 441 14.88 20.43 10.29
C PHE A 441 14.65 19.89 8.87
N SER A 442 13.53 19.20 8.68
CA SER A 442 13.15 18.61 7.38
C SER A 442 13.02 19.69 6.31
N LEU A 443 14.00 19.76 5.41
CA LEU A 443 14.08 20.77 4.35
C LEU A 443 12.80 20.81 3.52
N TYR A 444 12.30 19.63 3.12
CA TYR A 444 11.09 19.48 2.32
C TYR A 444 9.85 20.00 3.05
N ALA A 445 9.61 19.55 4.30
CA ALA A 445 8.43 19.96 5.04
C ALA A 445 8.42 21.46 5.34
N LEU A 446 9.58 22.01 5.74
CA LEU A 446 9.74 23.45 5.97
C LEU A 446 9.51 24.25 4.68
N GLN A 447 10.14 23.88 3.56
CA GLN A 447 10.02 24.63 2.31
C GLN A 447 8.64 24.55 1.66
N HIS A 448 7.96 23.40 1.72
CA HIS A 448 6.72 23.18 0.97
C HIS A 448 5.43 23.38 1.78
N PHE A 449 5.45 23.22 3.10
CA PHE A 449 4.24 23.33 3.95
C PHE A 449 4.29 24.52 4.92
N TYR A 450 5.37 24.66 5.71
CA TYR A 450 5.39 25.61 6.83
C TYR A 450 5.84 27.02 6.45
N LEU A 451 6.92 27.17 5.68
CA LEU A 451 7.46 28.48 5.28
C LEU A 451 6.67 29.24 4.20
N PRO A 452 5.82 28.59 3.36
CA PRO A 452 4.84 29.27 2.51
C PRO A 452 3.53 29.64 3.24
N SER A 453 3.16 28.90 4.29
CA SER A 453 1.90 29.12 5.00
C SER A 453 1.90 30.45 5.79
N PRO A 454 0.93 31.36 5.60
CA PRO A 454 0.83 32.60 6.38
C PRO A 454 0.38 32.37 7.84
N ILE A 455 0.01 31.14 8.20
CA ILE A 455 -0.24 30.74 9.59
C ILE A 455 1.10 30.53 10.29
N HIS A 456 1.95 29.66 9.78
CA HIS A 456 3.18 29.23 10.44
C HIS A 456 4.36 30.18 10.18
N SER A 457 4.54 30.66 8.94
CA SER A 457 5.73 31.42 8.54
C SER A 457 5.91 32.74 9.29
N ARG A 458 4.85 33.32 9.87
CA ARG A 458 4.94 34.51 10.73
C ARG A 458 5.74 34.27 12.02
N PHE A 459 5.75 33.01 12.48
CA PHE A 459 6.35 32.57 13.72
C PHE A 459 7.73 31.91 13.53
N ILE A 460 8.16 31.63 12.28
CA ILE A 460 9.40 30.89 12.00
C ILE A 460 10.48 31.83 11.45
N ASN A 461 11.55 32.01 12.22
CA ASN A 461 12.64 32.91 11.89
C ASN A 461 13.57 32.31 10.84
N LYS A 462 13.26 32.53 9.56
CA LYS A 462 14.01 32.01 8.40
C LYS A 462 15.54 32.25 8.50
N ALA A 463 15.97 33.38 9.07
CA ALA A 463 17.39 33.72 9.21
C ALA A 463 18.10 32.94 10.34
N VAL A 464 17.39 32.62 11.43
CA VAL A 464 17.94 31.77 12.50
C VAL A 464 17.85 30.30 12.11
N LEU A 465 16.72 29.86 11.54
CA LEU A 465 16.46 28.50 11.08
C LEU A 465 17.58 27.95 10.18
N HIS A 466 18.09 28.77 9.25
CA HIS A 466 19.16 28.37 8.32
C HIS A 466 20.42 27.83 9.04
N ARG A 467 20.72 28.30 10.25
CA ARG A 467 21.88 27.81 11.03
C ARG A 467 21.70 26.38 11.54
N TYR A 468 20.46 25.96 11.78
CA TYR A 468 20.13 24.65 12.34
C TYR A 468 19.89 23.58 11.27
N MET A 469 19.74 23.93 9.98
CA MET A 469 19.48 22.96 8.91
C MET A 469 20.55 21.85 8.81
N ALA A 470 21.82 22.16 9.10
CA ALA A 470 22.92 21.20 9.10
C ALA A 470 22.93 20.23 10.30
N VAL A 471 22.07 20.47 11.31
CA VAL A 471 21.80 19.49 12.39
C VAL A 471 20.94 18.35 11.84
N GLY A 472 20.05 18.63 10.89
CA GLY A 472 19.12 17.68 10.28
C GLY A 472 18.00 17.23 11.21
N GLY A 473 18.36 16.56 12.31
CA GLY A 473 17.42 16.11 13.33
C GLY A 473 18.10 15.58 14.59
N VAL A 474 17.31 15.54 15.66
CA VAL A 474 17.66 14.86 16.91
C VAL A 474 16.41 14.13 17.41
N ARG A 475 16.53 12.82 17.66
CA ARG A 475 15.59 12.00 18.44
C ARG A 475 16.34 11.29 19.56
N ILE A 476 15.70 11.10 20.71
CA ILE A 476 16.25 10.35 21.85
C ILE A 476 15.11 9.54 22.47
N GLU A 477 15.33 8.24 22.60
CA GLU A 477 14.26 7.29 22.87
C GLU A 477 14.68 6.20 23.83
N ASP A 478 13.78 5.82 24.74
CA ASP A 478 13.98 4.72 25.67
C ASP A 478 12.68 3.90 25.74
N ASP A 479 12.81 2.58 25.85
CA ASP A 479 11.75 1.64 26.23
C ASP A 479 11.46 1.72 27.73
N ILE A 480 10.21 1.98 28.09
CA ILE A 480 9.76 2.17 29.46
C ILE A 480 8.65 1.19 29.84
N LEU A 481 8.90 0.38 30.87
CA LEU A 481 7.90 -0.44 31.55
C LEU A 481 7.15 0.40 32.59
N ILE A 482 5.81 0.33 32.59
CA ILE A 482 4.95 0.96 33.59
C ILE A 482 4.77 0.01 34.78
N THR A 483 4.99 0.51 36.00
CA THR A 483 4.92 -0.27 37.25
C THR A 483 3.96 0.37 38.26
N SER A 484 3.46 -0.38 39.23
CA SER A 484 2.61 0.09 40.35
C SER A 484 3.15 1.30 41.14
N LYS A 485 4.42 1.65 40.95
CA LYS A 485 5.13 2.74 41.65
C LYS A 485 5.57 3.88 40.72
N GLY A 486 5.30 3.78 39.42
CA GLY A 486 5.78 4.70 38.39
C GLY A 486 6.22 3.95 37.14
N TYR A 487 7.53 3.87 36.91
CA TYR A 487 8.13 3.27 35.72
C TYR A 487 9.49 2.63 36.01
N GLU A 488 9.92 1.74 35.12
CA GLU A 488 11.27 1.18 34.98
C GLU A 488 11.75 1.48 33.55
N ASN A 489 12.93 2.06 33.40
CA ASN A 489 13.54 2.28 32.09
C ASN A 489 14.39 1.06 31.72
N LEU A 490 14.03 0.38 30.62
CA LEU A 490 14.66 -0.86 30.18
C LEU A 490 15.93 -0.57 29.36
N THR A 491 15.98 0.59 28.70
CA THR A 491 17.08 1.03 27.85
C THR A 491 18.29 1.48 28.67
N THR A 492 19.47 0.93 28.34
CA THR A 492 20.75 1.29 28.99
C THR A 492 21.76 1.93 28.03
N ALA A 493 21.36 2.18 26.78
CA ALA A 493 22.16 2.85 25.77
C ALA A 493 22.62 4.26 26.25
N PRO A 494 23.93 4.59 26.20
CA PRO A 494 24.44 5.87 26.71
C PRO A 494 23.83 7.09 26.00
N LYS A 495 23.48 8.13 26.77
CA LYS A 495 23.02 9.45 26.30
C LYS A 495 23.59 10.57 27.18
N GLY A 496 23.40 11.83 26.78
CA GLY A 496 23.97 12.99 27.48
C GLY A 496 25.50 12.91 27.58
N ASP A 497 26.07 13.40 28.69
CA ASP A 497 27.52 13.36 28.92
C ASP A 497 28.12 11.93 28.89
N ALA A 498 27.32 10.89 29.20
CA ALA A 498 27.80 9.52 29.27
C ALA A 498 28.20 8.93 27.90
N MET A 499 27.59 9.40 26.80
CA MET A 499 27.98 8.95 25.46
C MET A 499 29.40 9.41 25.10
N PHE A 500 29.81 10.59 25.57
CA PHE A 500 31.12 11.15 25.27
C PHE A 500 32.28 10.41 25.92
N ASP A 501 32.11 9.85 27.12
CA ASP A 501 33.15 9.02 27.73
C ASP A 501 33.34 7.69 26.97
N VAL A 502 32.28 7.18 26.31
CA VAL A 502 32.35 6.03 25.40
C VAL A 502 33.05 6.40 24.08
N ILE A 503 32.62 7.49 23.41
CA ILE A 503 33.23 7.99 22.16
C ILE A 503 34.74 8.26 22.34
N ARG A 504 35.12 8.90 23.45
CA ARG A 504 36.54 9.21 23.77
C ARG A 504 37.34 7.99 24.27
N GLY A 505 36.77 6.78 24.28
CA GLY A 505 37.43 5.55 24.73
C GLY A 505 37.88 5.58 26.20
N ARG A 506 37.29 6.42 27.05
CA ARG A 506 37.72 6.64 28.43
C ARG A 506 37.29 5.49 29.32
N ARG A 507 38.17 4.49 29.48
CA ARG A 507 38.02 3.45 30.52
C ARG A 507 37.84 4.10 31.89
N SER A 508 36.63 4.02 32.44
CA SER A 508 36.28 4.65 33.72
C SER A 508 37.11 4.09 34.87
N LYS A 509 38.11 4.86 35.30
CA LYS A 509 38.83 4.63 36.56
C LYS A 509 38.00 5.20 37.73
N THR A 510 37.03 4.42 38.17
CA THR A 510 36.45 4.46 39.53
C THR A 510 36.23 5.86 40.14
N HIS A 511 35.18 6.55 39.71
CA HIS A 511 34.68 7.76 40.41
C HIS A 511 33.19 7.65 40.77
N LEU A 512 32.81 6.54 41.43
CA LEU A 512 31.46 6.34 41.96
C LEU A 512 31.29 7.03 43.33
N LYS A 513 31.50 8.36 43.34
CA LYS A 513 31.16 9.33 44.39
C LYS A 513 31.40 10.77 43.89
N GLU A 514 30.59 11.69 44.41
CA GLU A 514 30.66 13.15 44.20
C GLU A 514 30.18 13.71 42.85
N SER A 515 28.93 13.41 42.48
CA SER A 515 28.08 14.42 41.80
C SER A 515 26.61 14.34 42.25
N LEU A 516 26.36 14.66 43.52
CA LEU A 516 25.02 14.93 44.06
C LEU A 516 25.06 16.17 44.97
N ARG A 517 25.44 17.31 44.38
CA ARG A 517 25.44 18.64 45.02
C ARG A 517 25.46 19.78 43.99
N GLY A 518 24.40 19.89 43.21
CA GLY A 518 24.17 21.09 42.40
C GLY A 518 24.08 22.34 43.28
N THR A 519 25.00 23.29 43.10
CA THR A 519 24.94 24.60 43.75
C THR A 519 23.90 25.46 43.03
N ALA A 520 22.78 25.74 43.71
CA ALA A 520 21.72 26.56 43.13
C ALA A 520 22.19 28.00 42.87
N SER A 521 22.31 28.37 41.59
CA SER A 521 22.29 29.77 41.19
C SER A 521 20.87 30.29 41.31
N LYS A 522 20.70 31.48 41.90
CA LYS A 522 19.39 32.15 41.96
C LYS A 522 19.26 33.10 40.80
N ASN A 523 18.26 32.86 39.95
CA ASN A 523 17.33 33.85 39.34
C ASN A 523 16.82 33.29 38.01
N GLU A 524 15.57 32.83 37.99
CA GLU A 524 14.56 33.15 36.96
C GLU A 524 13.20 32.61 37.41
N ILE A 525 12.12 32.99 36.72
CA ILE A 525 10.75 32.95 37.26
C ILE A 525 10.08 31.60 36.96
N GLU A 526 9.69 30.87 38.01
CA GLU A 526 8.83 29.69 37.88
C GLU A 526 7.37 30.09 37.53
N PRO A 527 6.79 29.59 36.42
CA PRO A 527 5.34 29.53 36.27
C PRO A 527 4.78 28.37 37.09
N TYR A 528 3.65 28.59 37.78
CA TYR A 528 3.05 27.62 38.70
C TYR A 528 2.69 26.29 38.03
N LEU A 529 3.39 25.21 38.41
CA LEU A 529 3.02 23.84 38.04
C LEU A 529 1.82 23.36 38.89
N PHE A 530 0.65 23.27 38.27
CA PHE A 530 -0.51 22.60 38.87
C PHE A 530 -0.22 21.10 39.07
N ARG A 531 -0.59 20.57 40.24
CA ARG A 531 -0.52 19.14 40.55
C ARG A 531 -1.85 18.47 40.20
N ALA A 532 -1.78 17.22 39.74
CA ALA A 532 -2.97 16.39 39.55
C ALA A 532 -3.75 16.20 40.86
N PRO A 533 -5.09 16.28 40.86
CA PRO A 533 -5.91 15.91 42.01
C PRO A 533 -5.81 14.40 42.29
N GLY A 534 -5.46 14.00 43.52
CA GLY A 534 -5.55 12.60 43.97
C GLY A 534 -4.39 12.10 44.83
N CYS A 535 -3.18 12.67 44.71
CA CYS A 535 -2.01 12.21 45.47
C CYS A 535 -2.04 12.69 46.94
N PRO A 536 -1.91 11.81 47.95
CA PRO A 536 -1.84 12.20 49.36
C PRO A 536 -0.49 12.89 49.69
N PRO A 537 -0.45 13.84 50.65
CA PRO A 537 0.75 14.59 50.97
C PRO A 537 1.79 13.77 51.75
N ARG A 538 2.99 13.64 51.20
CA ARG A 538 4.12 12.95 51.86
C ARG A 538 4.71 13.83 52.97
N THR A 539 4.54 13.42 54.23
CA THR A 539 5.12 14.08 55.40
C THR A 539 6.63 13.85 55.49
N MET A 540 7.37 14.90 55.86
CA MET A 540 8.84 14.87 56.03
C MET A 540 9.22 14.76 57.52
N PRO A 541 9.86 13.67 57.97
CA PRO A 541 10.38 13.57 59.33
C PRO A 541 11.68 14.36 59.51
N PHE A 542 11.95 14.78 60.75
CA PHE A 542 13.09 15.64 61.11
C PHE A 542 14.46 14.91 61.04
N ARG A 543 15.53 15.72 60.95
CA ARG A 543 16.94 15.26 60.83
C ARG A 543 17.71 15.40 62.15
N PRO A 544 18.14 14.30 62.80
CA PRO A 544 19.12 14.33 63.89
C PRO A 544 20.57 14.43 63.39
N GLN A 545 21.52 14.73 64.29
CA GLN A 545 22.97 14.81 64.00
C GLN A 545 23.72 13.53 64.41
N GLN A 546 24.92 13.33 63.85
CA GLN A 546 25.77 12.13 64.06
C GLN A 546 26.71 12.23 65.28
N PRO A 547 26.96 11.11 65.99
CA PRO A 547 28.19 10.86 66.74
C PRO A 547 29.20 9.97 65.95
N LYS A 548 30.42 9.81 66.49
CA LYS A 548 31.59 9.17 65.84
C LYS A 548 31.70 7.64 66.12
N PRO A 549 32.45 6.88 65.30
CA PRO A 549 32.49 5.40 65.34
C PRO A 549 33.49 4.78 66.34
N THR A 550 33.33 3.47 66.61
CA THR A 550 34.16 2.65 67.51
C THR A 550 34.75 1.40 66.81
N GLN A 551 35.63 0.67 67.51
CA GLN A 551 36.73 -0.14 66.93
C GLN A 551 36.38 -1.49 66.25
N SER A 552 35.11 -1.84 66.04
CA SER A 552 34.70 -3.17 65.52
C SER A 552 35.21 -3.52 64.11
N ALA A 553 35.71 -2.57 63.33
CA ALA A 553 36.03 -2.78 61.91
C ALA A 553 37.24 -3.71 61.65
N LYS A 554 38.23 -3.78 62.56
CA LYS A 554 39.54 -4.39 62.25
C LYS A 554 39.61 -5.92 62.25
N GLU A 555 38.58 -6.62 62.73
CA GLU A 555 38.56 -8.09 62.70
C GLU A 555 37.90 -8.66 61.44
N LYS A 556 36.95 -7.94 60.83
CA LYS A 556 36.26 -8.41 59.60
C LYS A 556 37.16 -8.44 58.36
N GLU A 557 38.17 -7.58 58.31
CA GLU A 557 39.11 -7.50 57.19
C GLU A 557 39.95 -8.78 57.08
N LYS A 558 40.40 -9.32 58.22
CA LYS A 558 41.35 -10.45 58.29
C LYS A 558 40.77 -11.83 57.95
N ASN A 559 39.45 -11.97 57.87
CA ASN A 559 38.79 -13.19 57.38
C ASN A 559 38.55 -13.18 55.87
N ARG A 560 38.60 -12.02 55.20
CA ARG A 560 38.23 -11.91 53.78
C ARG A 560 39.32 -12.43 52.85
N ASP A 561 40.58 -12.18 53.19
CA ASP A 561 41.76 -12.64 52.44
C ASP A 561 41.92 -14.18 52.42
N ARG A 562 41.30 -14.90 53.38
CA ARG A 562 41.39 -16.37 53.46
C ARG A 562 40.54 -17.07 52.40
N HIS A 563 39.30 -16.63 52.20
CA HIS A 563 38.42 -17.24 51.18
C HIS A 563 39.00 -17.09 49.76
N ALA A 564 39.54 -15.91 49.43
CA ALA A 564 40.12 -15.67 48.11
C ALA A 564 41.32 -16.59 47.75
N THR A 565 42.01 -17.16 48.74
CA THR A 565 43.06 -18.17 48.52
C THR A 565 42.54 -19.60 48.34
N ASP A 566 41.37 -19.93 48.88
CA ASP A 566 40.76 -21.25 48.70
C ASP A 566 40.02 -21.35 47.35
N ASP A 567 39.31 -20.29 46.93
CA ASP A 567 38.62 -20.21 45.63
C ASP A 567 39.60 -20.43 44.45
N TYR A 568 40.79 -19.84 44.52
CA TYR A 568 41.82 -19.98 43.47
C TYR A 568 42.41 -21.41 43.40
N ARG A 569 42.37 -22.13 44.52
CA ARG A 569 42.82 -23.53 44.59
C ARG A 569 41.79 -24.45 43.96
N GLN A 570 40.50 -24.26 44.27
CA GLN A 570 39.38 -24.96 43.66
C GLN A 570 39.44 -24.87 42.12
N LEU A 571 39.57 -23.64 41.61
CA LEU A 571 39.64 -23.36 40.16
C LEU A 571 40.84 -24.04 39.47
N THR A 572 41.94 -24.28 40.20
CA THR A 572 43.13 -24.96 39.69
C THR A 572 42.91 -26.47 39.57
N GLU A 573 42.15 -27.06 40.50
CA GLU A 573 41.79 -28.48 40.49
C GLU A 573 40.77 -28.77 39.37
N ASP A 574 39.76 -27.91 39.16
CA ASP A 574 38.78 -28.03 38.08
C ASP A 574 39.41 -28.00 36.67
N VAL A 575 40.38 -27.09 36.44
CA VAL A 575 41.14 -27.02 35.18
C VAL A 575 42.01 -28.28 34.95
N SER A 576 42.44 -28.95 36.02
CA SER A 576 43.16 -30.23 35.89
C SER A 576 42.22 -31.38 35.47
N PHE A 577 41.00 -31.41 36.02
CA PHE A 577 39.97 -32.41 35.71
C PHE A 577 39.49 -32.30 34.26
N LEU A 578 39.22 -31.08 33.77
CA LEU A 578 38.83 -30.82 32.38
C LEU A 578 39.90 -31.28 31.37
N ARG A 579 41.19 -31.11 31.69
CA ARG A 579 42.29 -31.61 30.83
C ARG A 579 42.35 -33.14 30.79
N GLN A 580 42.03 -33.81 31.90
CA GLN A 580 41.97 -35.27 31.96
C GLN A 580 40.79 -35.83 31.16
N GLN A 581 39.62 -35.16 31.19
CA GLN A 581 38.48 -35.50 30.33
C GLN A 581 38.82 -35.32 28.84
N LEU A 582 39.42 -34.19 28.45
CA LEU A 582 39.79 -33.91 27.06
C LEU A 582 40.78 -34.97 26.50
N THR A 583 41.75 -35.38 27.32
CA THR A 583 42.70 -36.45 26.97
C THR A 583 41.99 -37.78 26.74
N THR A 584 41.05 -38.13 27.63
CA THR A 584 40.23 -39.35 27.52
C THR A 584 39.39 -39.34 26.24
N LEU A 585 38.79 -38.20 25.91
CA LEU A 585 37.98 -38.03 24.71
C LEU A 585 38.81 -38.23 23.42
N MET A 586 40.03 -37.68 23.36
CA MET A 586 40.92 -37.89 22.21
C MET A 586 41.25 -39.38 22.00
N THR A 587 41.65 -40.12 23.05
CA THR A 587 41.89 -41.57 22.93
C THR A 587 40.63 -42.37 22.53
N THR A 588 39.43 -41.85 22.84
CA THR A 588 38.17 -42.48 22.42
C THR A 588 37.88 -42.24 20.93
N VAL A 589 38.21 -41.05 20.42
CA VAL A 589 38.07 -40.70 18.99
C VAL A 589 39.07 -41.46 18.13
N GLU A 590 40.32 -41.62 18.58
CA GLU A 590 41.33 -42.43 17.88
C GLU A 590 40.89 -43.90 17.78
N ALA A 591 40.41 -44.50 18.88
CA ALA A 591 39.88 -45.86 18.90
C ALA A 591 38.59 -46.06 18.07
N LEU A 592 37.86 -44.97 17.77
CA LEU A 592 36.71 -44.99 16.86
C LEU A 592 37.12 -44.83 15.38
N ALA A 593 38.24 -44.15 15.10
CA ALA A 593 38.80 -44.05 13.75
C ALA A 593 39.27 -45.42 13.23
N GLU A 594 40.05 -46.17 14.02
CA GLU A 594 40.55 -47.51 13.64
C GLU A 594 39.43 -48.54 13.38
N ARG A 595 38.24 -48.33 13.95
CA ARG A 595 37.07 -49.18 13.71
C ARG A 595 36.38 -48.93 12.36
N ARG A 596 36.60 -47.78 11.73
CA ARG A 596 35.88 -47.37 10.51
C ARG A 596 36.31 -48.14 9.26
N ASP A 597 37.61 -48.41 9.11
CA ASP A 597 38.16 -49.02 7.90
C ASP A 597 37.85 -50.52 7.77
N ASN A 598 37.45 -51.19 8.86
CA ASN A 598 37.15 -52.62 8.89
C ASN A 598 35.68 -52.97 8.52
N ALA A 599 34.82 -51.97 8.30
CA ALA A 599 33.38 -52.19 8.04
C ALA A 599 33.00 -52.22 6.54
N ALA A 600 33.91 -51.86 5.63
CA ALA A 600 33.63 -51.62 4.22
C ALA A 600 33.56 -52.89 3.34
N THR A 601 33.06 -54.02 3.85
CA THR A 601 32.89 -55.25 3.04
C THR A 601 31.79 -56.18 3.60
N VAL A 602 30.55 -56.06 3.11
CA VAL A 602 29.60 -57.20 2.95
C VAL A 602 28.33 -56.78 2.17
N VAL A 603 28.02 -57.57 1.13
CA VAL A 603 26.72 -57.78 0.46
C VAL A 603 25.86 -56.56 0.08
N ALA A 604 25.75 -56.36 -1.24
CA ALA A 604 24.51 -55.91 -1.89
C ALA A 604 23.83 -57.13 -2.53
N GLU A 605 22.51 -57.31 -2.36
CA GLU A 605 21.62 -58.07 -3.26
C GLU A 605 20.17 -58.12 -2.76
N ARG A 606 19.20 -57.60 -3.54
CA ARG A 606 17.96 -58.29 -4.00
C ARG A 606 16.91 -57.33 -4.57
N THR A 607 16.08 -57.86 -5.46
CA THR A 607 15.07 -57.15 -6.27
C THR A 607 13.65 -57.70 -5.98
N PRO A 608 12.55 -57.24 -6.61
CA PRO A 608 11.43 -56.65 -5.88
C PRO A 608 10.19 -57.55 -5.77
N MET A 609 9.20 -57.10 -4.99
CA MET A 609 7.81 -57.55 -5.12
C MET A 609 6.83 -56.37 -5.24
N SER A 610 5.74 -56.63 -5.97
CA SER A 610 4.68 -55.68 -6.29
C SER A 610 3.64 -55.56 -5.17
N GLN A 611 3.19 -54.33 -4.90
CA GLN A 611 1.80 -54.08 -4.50
C GLN A 611 1.33 -52.71 -4.99
N GLN A 612 0.06 -52.64 -5.42
CA GLN A 612 -0.57 -51.42 -5.92
C GLN A 612 -1.04 -50.57 -4.73
N VAL A 613 -0.79 -49.26 -4.78
CA VAL A 613 -1.37 -48.27 -3.86
C VAL A 613 -1.94 -47.13 -4.70
N ALA A 614 -3.18 -46.74 -4.43
CA ALA A 614 -3.88 -45.69 -5.16
C ALA A 614 -3.44 -44.29 -4.69
N SER A 615 -3.31 -43.35 -5.63
CA SER A 615 -3.02 -41.94 -5.34
C SER A 615 -4.23 -41.26 -4.68
N PRO A 616 -4.07 -40.58 -3.52
CA PRO A 616 -5.11 -39.72 -2.97
C PRO A 616 -5.26 -38.46 -3.84
N SER A 617 -6.45 -38.26 -4.42
CA SER A 617 -6.76 -37.06 -5.20
C SER A 617 -7.13 -35.90 -4.28
N TYR A 618 -6.37 -34.80 -4.30
CA TYR A 618 -6.72 -33.58 -3.59
C TYR A 618 -8.06 -32.98 -4.05
N ALA A 619 -9.00 -32.83 -3.13
CA ALA A 619 -10.23 -32.08 -3.36
C ALA A 619 -9.94 -30.58 -3.28
N SER A 620 -10.42 -29.81 -4.26
CA SER A 620 -10.28 -28.35 -4.27
C SER A 620 -11.41 -27.71 -3.47
N THR A 621 -11.08 -26.93 -2.44
CA THR A 621 -12.06 -26.03 -1.81
C THR A 621 -12.33 -24.83 -2.72
N THR A 622 -13.60 -24.39 -2.77
CA THR A 622 -14.10 -23.51 -3.82
C THR A 622 -14.42 -22.13 -3.27
N SER A 623 -13.43 -21.22 -3.28
CA SER A 623 -13.62 -19.85 -2.79
C SER A 623 -14.61 -19.06 -3.66
N GLN A 624 -15.54 -18.32 -3.03
CA GLN A 624 -16.42 -17.38 -3.74
C GLN A 624 -15.81 -15.97 -3.82
N ARG A 625 -16.22 -15.22 -4.84
CA ARG A 625 -15.65 -13.94 -5.24
C ARG A 625 -16.22 -12.78 -4.39
N THR A 626 -15.57 -12.44 -3.28
CA THR A 626 -16.04 -11.47 -2.28
C THR A 626 -15.89 -10.00 -2.71
N GLY A 627 -16.63 -9.63 -3.77
CA GLY A 627 -16.79 -8.24 -4.22
C GLY A 627 -15.73 -7.75 -5.23
N PRO A 628 -15.85 -6.50 -5.72
CA PRO A 628 -14.89 -5.89 -6.64
C PRO A 628 -13.55 -5.61 -5.93
N PRO A 629 -12.43 -5.59 -6.67
CA PRO A 629 -11.12 -5.38 -6.08
C PRO A 629 -11.01 -3.92 -5.61
N ARG A 630 -10.59 -3.70 -4.35
CA ARG A 630 -10.25 -2.35 -3.88
C ARG A 630 -9.21 -1.74 -4.82
N GLN A 631 -9.52 -0.59 -5.41
CA GLN A 631 -8.58 0.18 -6.23
C GLN A 631 -7.31 0.47 -5.40
N PRO A 632 -6.12 0.54 -6.02
CA PRO A 632 -4.94 0.98 -5.28
C PRO A 632 -5.17 2.42 -4.81
N GLN A 633 -4.74 2.76 -3.60
CA GLN A 633 -4.71 4.14 -3.11
C GLN A 633 -3.80 5.03 -3.98
N PHE A 634 -2.87 4.39 -4.71
CA PHE A 634 -1.94 4.99 -5.64
C PHE A 634 -2.56 5.29 -7.02
N ALA A 635 -2.31 6.49 -7.54
CA ALA A 635 -2.59 6.90 -8.91
C ALA A 635 -1.31 7.45 -9.55
N GLY A 636 -0.51 6.57 -10.15
CA GLY A 636 0.76 6.92 -10.77
C GLY A 636 0.63 7.64 -12.13
N PRO A 637 1.75 8.10 -12.70
CA PRO A 637 1.75 9.05 -13.80
C PRO A 637 1.04 8.56 -15.07
N THR A 638 1.01 7.28 -15.38
CA THR A 638 0.32 6.77 -16.59
C THR A 638 -1.21 6.81 -16.51
N ARG A 639 -1.80 6.99 -15.31
CA ARG A 639 -3.26 7.07 -15.12
C ARG A 639 -3.77 8.49 -15.27
N ALA A 640 -4.92 8.66 -15.92
CA ALA A 640 -5.63 9.94 -15.96
C ALA A 640 -6.04 10.45 -14.55
N ALA A 641 -6.22 9.54 -13.58
CA ALA A 641 -6.48 9.88 -12.19
C ALA A 641 -5.35 10.74 -11.55
N PHE A 642 -4.09 10.56 -11.94
CA PHE A 642 -2.98 11.41 -11.50
C PHE A 642 -3.21 12.88 -11.92
N SER A 643 -3.61 13.09 -13.17
CA SER A 643 -3.94 14.41 -13.71
C SER A 643 -5.17 15.02 -13.04
N LEU A 644 -6.22 14.23 -12.78
CA LEU A 644 -7.42 14.70 -12.06
C LEU A 644 -7.11 15.10 -10.61
N ASN A 645 -6.28 14.34 -9.90
CA ASN A 645 -5.85 14.70 -8.54
C ASN A 645 -5.04 16.01 -8.54
N ILE A 646 -4.24 16.29 -9.58
CA ILE A 646 -3.51 17.56 -9.72
C ILE A 646 -4.49 18.71 -9.99
N ILE A 647 -5.47 18.52 -10.88
CA ILE A 647 -6.55 19.48 -11.13
C ILE A 647 -7.29 19.81 -9.82
N GLU A 648 -7.73 18.81 -9.07
CA GLU A 648 -8.42 18.98 -7.77
C GLU A 648 -7.57 19.80 -6.78
N ASN A 649 -6.27 19.48 -6.66
CA ASN A 649 -5.35 20.22 -5.80
C ASN A 649 -5.11 21.67 -6.25
N SER A 650 -4.99 21.93 -7.56
CA SER A 650 -4.85 23.29 -8.09
C SER A 650 -6.11 24.13 -7.88
N LEU A 651 -7.30 23.53 -8.03
CA LEU A 651 -8.58 24.20 -7.81
C LEU A 651 -8.82 24.50 -6.33
N ASN A 652 -8.50 23.56 -5.43
CA ASN A 652 -8.52 23.78 -3.99
C ASN A 652 -7.55 24.91 -3.58
N ARG A 653 -6.40 25.05 -4.24
CA ARG A 653 -5.45 26.18 -4.05
C ARG A 653 -5.97 27.52 -4.58
N MET A 654 -6.89 27.52 -5.55
CA MET A 654 -7.59 28.73 -6.02
C MET A 654 -8.75 29.16 -5.08
N GLY A 655 -8.86 28.54 -3.90
CA GLY A 655 -9.88 28.88 -2.89
C GLY A 655 -11.24 28.24 -3.15
N ILE A 656 -11.32 27.30 -4.10
CA ILE A 656 -12.58 26.72 -4.56
C ILE A 656 -12.74 25.30 -4.00
N PRO A 657 -13.77 25.01 -3.19
CA PRO A 657 -13.99 23.68 -2.65
C PRO A 657 -14.35 22.68 -3.76
N SER A 658 -13.42 21.78 -4.09
CA SER A 658 -13.72 20.63 -4.95
C SER A 658 -14.71 19.70 -4.24
N GLY A 659 -15.97 19.70 -4.68
CA GLY A 659 -17.03 18.81 -4.18
C GLY A 659 -16.85 17.33 -4.52
N VAL A 660 -15.62 16.92 -4.84
CA VAL A 660 -15.24 15.57 -5.27
C VAL A 660 -14.76 14.79 -4.05
N GLN A 661 -15.67 14.10 -3.35
CA GLN A 661 -15.20 12.99 -2.53
C GLN A 661 -14.62 11.92 -3.47
N ASN A 662 -13.31 11.67 -3.29
CA ASN A 662 -12.52 10.75 -4.11
C ASN A 662 -13.32 9.45 -4.39
N PRO A 663 -13.65 9.14 -5.65
CA PRO A 663 -14.65 8.12 -5.99
C PRO A 663 -14.23 6.68 -5.64
N ALA A 664 -13.03 6.48 -5.11
CA ALA A 664 -12.59 5.22 -4.52
C ALA A 664 -13.30 4.85 -3.20
N ASN A 665 -13.83 5.82 -2.43
CA ASN A 665 -14.28 5.59 -1.03
C ASN A 665 -15.80 5.47 -0.82
N HIS A 666 -16.61 5.44 -1.89
CA HIS A 666 -18.00 5.01 -1.76
C HIS A 666 -18.16 3.51 -2.02
N THR A 667 -18.26 2.73 -0.94
CA THR A 667 -19.11 1.53 -0.97
C THR A 667 -20.47 1.92 -1.51
N SER A 668 -20.99 1.16 -2.47
CA SER A 668 -22.39 1.31 -2.90
C SER A 668 -23.31 0.92 -1.75
N SER A 669 -23.82 1.92 -1.03
CA SER A 669 -25.02 1.76 -0.21
C SER A 669 -26.15 1.24 -1.10
N ASN A 670 -26.92 0.27 -0.62
CA ASN A 670 -28.07 -0.27 -1.35
C ASN A 670 -29.18 0.79 -1.50
N SER A 671 -29.10 1.62 -2.54
CA SER A 671 -30.30 2.19 -3.15
C SER A 671 -31.06 1.08 -3.87
N SER A 672 -32.38 1.19 -3.90
CA SER A 672 -33.30 0.23 -4.52
C SER A 672 -32.90 -0.17 -5.95
N ARG A 673 -33.19 -1.43 -6.31
CA ARG A 673 -33.13 -1.92 -7.70
C ARG A 673 -33.99 -1.03 -8.60
N GLU A 674 -33.37 -0.41 -9.59
CA GLU A 674 -34.04 0.08 -10.79
C GLU A 674 -33.60 -0.75 -12.01
N ALA A 675 -34.40 -0.72 -13.07
CA ALA A 675 -34.27 -1.66 -14.18
C ALA A 675 -32.99 -1.46 -15.00
N SER A 676 -32.47 -2.55 -15.58
CA SER A 676 -31.52 -2.46 -16.69
C SER A 676 -32.26 -2.01 -17.96
N PRO A 677 -31.65 -1.18 -18.82
CA PRO A 677 -32.31 -0.64 -20.01
C PRO A 677 -32.60 -1.73 -21.06
N GLU A 678 -33.51 -1.41 -21.98
CA GLU A 678 -33.99 -2.35 -23.00
C GLU A 678 -32.87 -2.88 -23.91
N ALA A 679 -32.89 -4.20 -24.13
CA ALA A 679 -31.95 -4.88 -25.00
C ALA A 679 -32.28 -4.59 -26.48
N THR A 680 -31.31 -4.06 -27.23
CA THR A 680 -31.50 -3.61 -28.62
C THR A 680 -31.47 -4.73 -29.66
N THR A 681 -31.17 -5.98 -29.26
CA THR A 681 -31.19 -7.15 -30.15
C THR A 681 -31.99 -8.31 -29.55
N ALA A 682 -32.60 -9.12 -30.42
CA ALA A 682 -33.33 -10.31 -30.00
C ALA A 682 -32.42 -11.34 -29.28
N LEU A 683 -31.12 -11.39 -29.63
CA LEU A 683 -30.14 -12.23 -28.95
C LEU A 683 -29.87 -11.73 -27.52
N ALA A 684 -29.60 -10.44 -27.34
CA ALA A 684 -29.42 -9.85 -26.01
C ALA A 684 -30.64 -10.06 -25.12
N GLN A 685 -31.85 -9.89 -25.66
CA GLN A 685 -33.10 -10.11 -24.92
C GLN A 685 -33.32 -11.60 -24.56
N LYS A 686 -32.95 -12.54 -25.45
CA LYS A 686 -32.97 -13.98 -25.19
C LYS A 686 -31.97 -14.38 -24.11
N LEU A 687 -30.74 -13.86 -24.16
CA LEU A 687 -29.68 -14.14 -23.18
C LEU A 687 -30.01 -13.62 -21.78
N LEU A 688 -30.63 -12.43 -21.67
CA LEU A 688 -31.13 -11.92 -20.38
C LEU A 688 -32.23 -12.81 -19.77
N ASN A 689 -33.04 -13.46 -20.60
CA ASN A 689 -34.12 -14.34 -20.16
C ASN A 689 -33.67 -15.78 -19.85
N SER A 690 -32.48 -16.21 -20.30
CA SER A 690 -31.97 -17.58 -20.14
C SER A 690 -31.49 -17.96 -18.72
N GLY A 691 -31.47 -17.01 -17.79
CA GLY A 691 -31.20 -17.27 -16.37
C GLY A 691 -29.73 -17.63 -16.07
N VAL A 692 -29.53 -18.50 -15.07
CA VAL A 692 -28.20 -18.81 -14.49
C VAL A 692 -27.74 -20.24 -14.85
N GLU A 693 -28.28 -20.83 -15.92
CA GLU A 693 -27.96 -22.21 -16.37
C GLU A 693 -26.58 -22.34 -17.05
N GLY A 694 -25.79 -21.26 -17.04
CA GLY A 694 -24.44 -21.22 -17.60
C GLY A 694 -24.43 -21.53 -19.09
N LEU A 695 -23.49 -22.36 -19.54
CA LEU A 695 -23.33 -22.68 -20.96
C LEU A 695 -24.45 -23.61 -21.48
N LEU A 696 -25.18 -24.31 -20.61
CA LEU A 696 -26.26 -25.23 -21.00
C LEU A 696 -27.56 -24.50 -21.37
N GLY A 697 -27.78 -23.29 -20.84
CA GLY A 697 -28.95 -22.45 -21.15
C GLY A 697 -28.87 -21.70 -22.49
N ILE A 698 -27.79 -21.89 -23.25
CA ILE A 698 -27.53 -21.22 -24.53
C ILE A 698 -27.64 -22.27 -25.66
N SER A 699 -28.41 -21.98 -26.72
CA SER A 699 -28.53 -22.86 -27.88
C SER A 699 -27.27 -22.85 -28.75
N ASP A 700 -26.98 -23.95 -29.44
CA ASP A 700 -25.74 -24.11 -30.22
C ASP A 700 -25.61 -23.01 -31.31
N ASP A 701 -26.72 -22.61 -31.94
CA ASP A 701 -26.78 -21.50 -32.90
C ASP A 701 -26.37 -20.14 -32.28
N ASP A 702 -26.77 -19.89 -31.02
CA ASP A 702 -26.42 -18.67 -30.29
C ASP A 702 -24.95 -18.68 -29.90
N ILE A 703 -24.38 -19.85 -29.61
CA ILE A 703 -22.95 -20.02 -29.33
C ILE A 703 -22.13 -19.71 -30.58
N GLU A 704 -22.54 -20.18 -31.76
CA GLU A 704 -21.87 -19.82 -33.02
C GLU A 704 -21.96 -18.31 -33.29
N GLN A 705 -23.12 -17.69 -33.08
CA GLN A 705 -23.30 -16.24 -33.22
C GLN A 705 -22.43 -15.45 -32.22
N LEU A 706 -22.36 -15.87 -30.96
CA LEU A 706 -21.51 -15.26 -29.92
C LEU A 706 -20.02 -15.46 -30.20
N LEU A 707 -19.60 -16.59 -30.76
CA LEU A 707 -18.21 -16.80 -31.21
C LEU A 707 -17.87 -15.91 -32.42
N GLY A 708 -18.83 -15.60 -33.30
CA GLY A 708 -18.70 -14.57 -34.33
C GLY A 708 -18.46 -13.18 -33.72
N ILE A 709 -19.23 -12.79 -32.71
CA ILE A 709 -19.06 -11.54 -31.96
C ILE A 709 -17.69 -11.51 -31.26
N TYR A 710 -17.26 -12.60 -30.61
CA TYR A 710 -15.92 -12.71 -30.03
C TYR A 710 -14.81 -12.53 -31.09
N HIS A 711 -15.00 -13.09 -32.29
CA HIS A 711 -14.03 -12.95 -33.37
C HIS A 711 -13.88 -11.49 -33.82
N GLU A 712 -14.99 -10.80 -34.12
CA GLU A 712 -14.95 -9.41 -34.58
C GLU A 712 -14.53 -8.44 -33.47
N GLU A 713 -15.04 -8.60 -32.24
CA GLU A 713 -14.86 -7.62 -31.17
C GLU A 713 -13.63 -7.87 -30.28
N VAL A 714 -13.10 -9.09 -30.20
CA VAL A 714 -11.97 -9.42 -29.32
C VAL A 714 -10.79 -10.02 -30.09
N ALA A 715 -10.97 -11.17 -30.74
CA ALA A 715 -9.87 -11.92 -31.35
C ALA A 715 -9.18 -11.18 -32.50
N SER A 716 -9.90 -10.31 -33.21
CA SER A 716 -9.36 -9.45 -34.27
C SER A 716 -8.32 -8.43 -33.80
N VAL A 717 -8.34 -8.06 -32.51
CA VAL A 717 -7.39 -7.14 -31.84
C VAL A 717 -6.36 -7.96 -31.07
N HIS A 718 -6.82 -8.99 -30.35
CA HIS A 718 -6.05 -9.83 -29.45
C HIS A 718 -6.19 -11.30 -29.86
N PRO A 719 -5.46 -11.77 -30.91
CA PRO A 719 -5.62 -13.10 -31.49
C PRO A 719 -4.97 -14.19 -30.63
N ILE A 720 -5.40 -14.33 -29.38
CA ILE A 720 -4.86 -15.31 -28.43
C ILE A 720 -5.32 -16.75 -28.73
N ILE A 721 -6.42 -16.92 -29.47
CA ILE A 721 -6.96 -18.22 -29.92
C ILE A 721 -7.37 -18.17 -31.40
N GLU A 722 -7.28 -19.31 -32.09
CA GLU A 722 -7.81 -19.48 -33.44
C GLU A 722 -9.33 -19.73 -33.41
N THR A 723 -10.12 -18.66 -33.49
CA THR A 723 -11.59 -18.71 -33.31
C THR A 723 -12.29 -19.65 -34.29
N LYS A 724 -11.74 -19.83 -35.50
CA LYS A 724 -12.26 -20.77 -36.51
C LYS A 724 -12.23 -22.22 -36.04
N ASN A 725 -11.18 -22.61 -35.32
CA ASN A 725 -11.06 -23.94 -34.74
C ASN A 725 -12.07 -24.09 -33.59
N LEU A 726 -12.17 -23.07 -32.72
CA LEU A 726 -13.14 -23.06 -31.62
C LEU A 726 -14.59 -23.17 -32.10
N ILE A 727 -14.96 -22.52 -33.22
CA ILE A 727 -16.29 -22.65 -33.84
C ILE A 727 -16.50 -24.08 -34.37
N ALA A 728 -15.53 -24.65 -35.09
CA ALA A 728 -15.64 -26.01 -35.64
C ALA A 728 -15.70 -27.10 -34.56
N ASP A 729 -15.02 -26.89 -33.43
CA ASP A 729 -15.02 -27.81 -32.29
C ASP A 729 -16.17 -27.54 -31.29
N ALA A 730 -16.84 -26.37 -31.34
CA ALA A 730 -17.89 -25.99 -30.38
C ALA A 730 -19.03 -27.04 -30.23
N PRO A 731 -19.58 -27.67 -31.29
CA PRO A 731 -20.59 -28.72 -31.12
C PRO A 731 -20.07 -29.96 -30.36
N GLN A 732 -18.78 -30.28 -30.51
CA GLN A 732 -18.13 -31.39 -29.82
C GLN A 732 -17.84 -31.03 -28.35
N ILE A 733 -17.39 -29.79 -28.09
CA ILE A 733 -17.21 -29.25 -26.73
C ILE A 733 -18.56 -29.21 -26.00
N MET A 734 -19.65 -28.78 -26.66
CA MET A 734 -21.00 -28.80 -26.10
C MET A 734 -21.52 -30.23 -25.85
N ALA A 735 -21.17 -31.20 -26.70
CA ALA A 735 -21.47 -32.61 -26.44
C ALA A 735 -20.75 -33.15 -25.18
N LEU A 736 -19.51 -32.71 -24.91
CA LEU A 736 -18.78 -33.02 -23.67
C LEU A 736 -19.40 -32.33 -22.44
N VAL A 737 -19.80 -31.06 -22.55
CA VAL A 737 -20.49 -30.32 -21.47
C VAL A 737 -21.83 -30.98 -21.12
N ARG A 738 -22.59 -31.42 -22.13
CA ARG A 738 -23.86 -32.15 -21.94
C ARG A 738 -23.67 -33.57 -21.40
N ASN A 739 -22.52 -34.22 -21.62
CA ASN A 739 -22.23 -35.59 -21.19
C ASN A 739 -20.78 -35.75 -20.65
N PRO A 740 -20.46 -35.27 -19.43
CA PRO A 740 -19.11 -35.35 -18.88
C PRO A 740 -18.54 -36.77 -18.78
N GLN A 741 -19.41 -37.78 -18.68
CA GLN A 741 -19.02 -39.20 -18.63
C GLN A 741 -18.46 -39.76 -19.96
N ARG A 742 -18.45 -38.96 -21.05
CA ARG A 742 -17.87 -39.35 -22.36
C ARG A 742 -16.42 -38.89 -22.60
N MET A 743 -15.76 -38.27 -21.62
CA MET A 743 -14.39 -37.76 -21.78
C MET A 743 -13.34 -38.82 -22.21
N SER A 744 -13.60 -40.10 -22.01
CA SER A 744 -12.72 -41.20 -22.45
C SER A 744 -12.77 -41.52 -23.95
N GLY A 745 -13.64 -40.87 -24.74
CA GLY A 745 -13.90 -41.22 -26.15
C GLY A 745 -13.21 -40.38 -27.23
N HIS A 746 -12.76 -39.16 -26.93
CA HIS A 746 -12.27 -38.20 -27.94
C HIS A 746 -10.89 -37.62 -27.58
N PRO A 747 -9.78 -38.12 -28.16
CA PRO A 747 -8.42 -37.84 -27.68
C PRO A 747 -7.85 -36.45 -28.05
N ARG A 748 -8.68 -35.48 -28.46
CA ARG A 748 -8.23 -34.14 -28.92
C ARG A 748 -8.86 -32.96 -28.16
N LEU A 749 -9.99 -33.17 -27.49
CA LEU A 749 -10.74 -32.12 -26.80
C LEU A 749 -10.90 -32.48 -25.33
N GLY A 750 -10.60 -31.53 -24.44
CA GLY A 750 -10.59 -31.74 -23.00
C GLY A 750 -11.15 -30.57 -22.20
N LYS A 751 -10.88 -30.57 -20.89
CA LYS A 751 -11.45 -29.58 -19.96
C LYS A 751 -10.99 -28.15 -20.27
N LYS A 752 -9.72 -27.96 -20.68
CA LYS A 752 -9.15 -26.65 -21.06
C LYS A 752 -9.91 -26.01 -22.23
N ASP A 753 -10.38 -26.82 -23.20
CA ASP A 753 -11.20 -26.35 -24.33
C ASP A 753 -12.59 -25.84 -23.90
N VAL A 754 -13.20 -26.47 -22.88
CA VAL A 754 -14.46 -25.98 -22.27
C VAL A 754 -14.24 -24.63 -21.58
N HIS A 755 -13.10 -24.42 -20.91
CA HIS A 755 -12.77 -23.13 -20.30
C HIS A 755 -12.53 -22.05 -21.36
N ILE A 756 -11.82 -22.35 -22.45
CA ILE A 756 -11.65 -21.44 -23.60
C ILE A 756 -13.02 -21.06 -24.19
N LEU A 757 -13.93 -22.02 -24.41
CA LEU A 757 -15.28 -21.75 -24.90
C LEU A 757 -16.08 -20.86 -23.93
N ARG A 758 -16.06 -21.16 -22.62
CA ARG A 758 -16.70 -20.33 -21.57
C ARG A 758 -16.22 -18.89 -21.61
N LEU A 759 -14.90 -18.65 -21.71
CA LEU A 759 -14.34 -17.30 -21.72
C LEU A 759 -14.66 -16.52 -23.01
N ALA A 760 -14.62 -17.18 -24.17
CA ALA A 760 -14.99 -16.56 -25.44
C ALA A 760 -16.47 -16.14 -25.44
N VAL A 761 -17.37 -17.05 -25.04
CA VAL A 761 -18.81 -16.80 -24.93
C VAL A 761 -19.10 -15.73 -23.88
N ALA A 762 -18.53 -15.80 -22.68
CA ALA A 762 -18.74 -14.80 -21.62
C ALA A 762 -18.32 -13.39 -22.08
N THR A 763 -17.19 -13.26 -22.76
CA THR A 763 -16.71 -11.96 -23.26
C THR A 763 -17.60 -11.43 -24.39
N ALA A 764 -18.06 -12.30 -25.31
CA ALA A 764 -19.04 -11.91 -26.34
C ALA A 764 -20.36 -11.40 -25.75
N ILE A 765 -20.87 -12.06 -24.71
CA ILE A 765 -22.09 -11.62 -24.00
C ILE A 765 -21.90 -10.22 -23.40
N THR A 766 -20.70 -9.86 -22.90
CA THR A 766 -20.46 -8.49 -22.41
C THR A 766 -20.48 -7.42 -23.51
N HIS A 767 -20.21 -7.77 -24.77
CA HIS A 767 -20.36 -6.85 -25.90
C HIS A 767 -21.81 -6.76 -26.40
N GLU A 768 -22.56 -7.87 -26.41
CA GLU A 768 -23.93 -7.90 -26.91
C GLU A 768 -24.95 -7.35 -25.88
N ILE A 769 -24.67 -7.47 -24.57
CA ILE A 769 -25.48 -6.89 -23.48
C ILE A 769 -24.91 -5.53 -22.99
N LEU A 770 -23.81 -5.04 -23.61
CA LEU A 770 -23.15 -3.76 -23.29
C LEU A 770 -22.69 -3.62 -21.83
N GLY A 771 -22.20 -4.71 -21.22
CA GLY A 771 -21.56 -4.67 -19.91
C GLY A 771 -21.53 -5.99 -19.16
N LYS A 772 -21.02 -5.91 -17.92
CA LYS A 772 -20.97 -7.02 -16.97
C LYS A 772 -22.38 -7.49 -16.58
N ASN A 773 -22.62 -8.79 -16.64
CA ASN A 773 -23.94 -9.40 -16.46
C ASN A 773 -23.86 -10.80 -15.80
N PRO A 774 -24.91 -11.25 -15.08
CA PRO A 774 -24.85 -12.47 -14.26
C PRO A 774 -24.53 -13.76 -15.02
N LEU A 775 -24.93 -13.87 -16.29
CA LEU A 775 -24.64 -15.04 -17.13
C LEU A 775 -23.13 -15.09 -17.46
N SER A 776 -22.54 -13.96 -17.85
CA SER A 776 -21.10 -13.84 -18.08
C SER A 776 -20.26 -14.06 -16.81
N ASP A 777 -20.70 -13.50 -15.67
CA ASP A 777 -20.08 -13.73 -14.36
C ASP A 777 -20.08 -15.21 -14.00
N ARG A 778 -21.21 -15.90 -14.21
CA ARG A 778 -21.34 -17.33 -13.92
C ARG A 778 -20.40 -18.18 -14.78
N LEU A 779 -20.33 -17.89 -16.08
CA LEU A 779 -19.43 -18.58 -17.01
C LEU A 779 -17.96 -18.39 -16.63
N VAL A 780 -17.55 -17.19 -16.19
CA VAL A 780 -16.17 -16.90 -15.78
C VAL A 780 -15.85 -17.46 -14.40
N PHE A 781 -16.78 -17.44 -13.46
CA PHE A 781 -16.61 -18.05 -12.13
C PHE A 781 -16.33 -19.56 -12.24
N GLU A 782 -17.00 -20.26 -13.16
CA GLU A 782 -16.71 -21.67 -13.49
C GLU A 782 -15.34 -21.92 -14.16
N VAL A 783 -14.61 -20.85 -14.53
CA VAL A 783 -13.20 -20.91 -14.96
C VAL A 783 -12.28 -20.51 -13.81
N GLU A 784 -12.60 -19.46 -13.04
CA GLU A 784 -11.83 -19.03 -11.86
C GLU A 784 -11.65 -20.16 -10.82
N GLN A 785 -12.68 -20.99 -10.62
CA GLN A 785 -12.61 -22.16 -9.72
C GLN A 785 -11.53 -23.18 -10.12
N ASP A 786 -11.29 -23.34 -11.42
CA ASP A 786 -10.28 -24.27 -11.96
C ASP A 786 -8.96 -23.56 -12.32
N ALA A 787 -8.95 -22.22 -12.40
CA ALA A 787 -7.73 -21.42 -12.60
C ALA A 787 -6.70 -21.64 -11.48
N GLY A 788 -7.15 -21.97 -10.26
CA GLY A 788 -6.29 -22.42 -9.17
C GLY A 788 -5.60 -23.75 -9.45
N ARG A 789 -6.31 -24.73 -10.05
CA ARG A 789 -5.74 -26.02 -10.48
C ARG A 789 -4.77 -25.84 -11.64
N ILE A 790 -5.14 -25.04 -12.64
CA ILE A 790 -4.30 -24.64 -13.78
C ILE A 790 -2.99 -23.97 -13.31
N SER A 791 -3.01 -23.27 -12.17
CA SER A 791 -1.81 -22.68 -11.53
C SER A 791 -1.04 -23.68 -10.65
N SER A 792 -1.33 -24.98 -10.73
CA SER A 792 -0.75 -26.05 -9.87
C SER A 792 -0.48 -27.37 -10.60
N GLU A 793 -0.70 -27.42 -11.92
CA GLU A 793 -0.24 -28.54 -12.75
C GLU A 793 1.30 -28.51 -12.82
N THR A 794 1.93 -29.67 -13.04
CA THR A 794 3.40 -29.84 -12.91
C THR A 794 4.19 -29.41 -14.15
N GLU A 795 3.49 -29.15 -15.26
CA GLU A 795 4.00 -28.57 -16.50
C GLU A 795 2.92 -27.62 -17.03
N VAL A 796 3.31 -26.46 -17.57
CA VAL A 796 2.38 -25.48 -18.16
C VAL A 796 2.04 -25.87 -19.60
N ASP A 797 0.75 -25.92 -19.95
CA ASP A 797 0.25 -26.06 -21.32
C ASP A 797 0.02 -24.68 -21.97
N LEU A 798 0.17 -24.57 -23.29
CA LEU A 798 -0.09 -23.34 -24.03
C LEU A 798 -1.54 -22.86 -23.82
N LYS A 799 -2.47 -23.80 -23.63
CA LYS A 799 -3.86 -23.50 -23.29
C LYS A 799 -4.03 -22.79 -21.93
N ASP A 800 -3.11 -22.96 -20.99
CA ASP A 800 -3.19 -22.29 -19.68
C ASP A 800 -2.86 -20.81 -19.80
N ILE A 801 -1.82 -20.48 -20.59
CA ILE A 801 -1.46 -19.11 -20.96
C ILE A 801 -2.61 -18.45 -21.73
N GLN A 802 -3.25 -19.19 -22.64
CA GLN A 802 -4.45 -18.73 -23.35
C GLN A 802 -5.62 -18.45 -22.38
N ILE A 803 -5.90 -19.35 -21.43
CA ILE A 803 -6.97 -19.18 -20.43
C ILE A 803 -6.70 -17.95 -19.54
N MET A 804 -5.47 -17.76 -19.04
CA MET A 804 -5.11 -16.60 -18.21
C MET A 804 -5.15 -15.28 -18.99
N GLY A 805 -4.71 -15.28 -20.26
CA GLY A 805 -4.85 -14.11 -21.13
C GLY A 805 -6.31 -13.81 -21.50
N MET A 806 -7.15 -14.82 -21.73
CA MET A 806 -8.58 -14.64 -21.98
C MET A 806 -9.34 -14.17 -20.73
N LEU A 807 -8.96 -14.61 -19.53
CA LEU A 807 -9.43 -14.02 -18.27
C LEU A 807 -9.07 -12.53 -18.17
N SER A 808 -7.83 -12.17 -18.53
CA SER A 808 -7.39 -10.77 -18.59
C SER A 808 -8.22 -9.93 -19.58
N LEU A 809 -8.56 -10.48 -20.75
CA LEU A 809 -9.48 -9.84 -21.70
C LEU A 809 -10.87 -9.64 -21.12
N TYR A 810 -11.46 -10.67 -20.48
CA TYR A 810 -12.78 -10.52 -19.84
C TYR A 810 -12.79 -9.43 -18.76
N PHE A 811 -11.77 -9.38 -17.91
CA PHE A 811 -11.63 -8.35 -16.87
C PHE A 811 -11.39 -6.95 -17.46
N CYS A 812 -10.75 -6.82 -18.62
CA CYS A 812 -10.74 -5.56 -19.37
C CYS A 812 -12.15 -5.14 -19.80
N HIS A 813 -12.89 -6.04 -20.45
CA HIS A 813 -14.18 -5.70 -21.03
C HIS A 813 -15.26 -5.42 -19.97
N THR A 814 -15.06 -5.92 -18.74
CA THR A 814 -15.87 -5.64 -17.55
C THR A 814 -15.32 -4.56 -16.60
N GLU A 815 -14.29 -3.80 -17.03
CA GLU A 815 -13.68 -2.67 -16.29
C GLU A 815 -12.91 -3.03 -14.99
N GLU A 816 -12.63 -4.32 -14.75
CA GLU A 816 -11.91 -4.82 -13.59
C GLU A 816 -10.38 -4.77 -13.78
N GLU A 817 -9.84 -3.57 -14.05
CA GLU A 817 -8.43 -3.28 -14.41
C GLU A 817 -7.38 -4.06 -13.59
N LEU A 818 -7.56 -4.12 -12.26
CA LEU A 818 -6.64 -4.84 -11.36
C LEU A 818 -6.66 -6.35 -11.56
N PHE A 819 -7.82 -6.94 -11.87
CA PHE A 819 -7.90 -8.37 -12.18
C PHE A 819 -7.37 -8.65 -13.59
N ALA A 820 -7.53 -7.72 -14.54
CA ALA A 820 -6.91 -7.81 -15.86
C ALA A 820 -5.36 -7.83 -15.77
N TRP A 821 -4.77 -6.93 -14.97
CA TRP A 821 -3.33 -6.89 -14.69
C TRP A 821 -2.85 -8.15 -13.95
N ARG A 822 -3.54 -8.60 -12.90
CA ARG A 822 -3.21 -9.84 -12.18
C ARG A 822 -3.26 -11.09 -13.07
N ALA A 823 -4.24 -11.18 -13.95
CA ALA A 823 -4.38 -12.32 -14.87
C ALA A 823 -3.28 -12.32 -15.94
N ILE A 824 -2.92 -11.17 -16.52
CA ILE A 824 -1.83 -11.12 -17.50
C ILE A 824 -0.46 -11.36 -16.85
N GLY A 825 -0.25 -10.91 -15.61
CA GLY A 825 0.98 -11.18 -14.86
C GLY A 825 1.20 -12.67 -14.58
N ARG A 826 0.12 -13.48 -14.50
CA ARG A 826 0.22 -14.94 -14.45
C ARG A 826 0.54 -15.54 -15.82
N ALA A 827 -0.17 -15.13 -16.87
CA ALA A 827 0.11 -15.56 -18.24
C ALA A 827 1.56 -15.25 -18.67
N ALA A 828 2.10 -14.11 -18.22
CA ALA A 828 3.48 -13.69 -18.42
C ALA A 828 4.48 -14.65 -17.75
N ARG A 829 4.35 -14.94 -16.44
CA ARG A 829 5.21 -15.90 -15.73
C ARG A 829 5.14 -17.30 -16.36
N GLN A 830 3.93 -17.78 -16.69
CA GLN A 830 3.72 -19.06 -17.38
C GLN A 830 4.38 -19.08 -18.78
N ALA A 831 4.38 -17.97 -19.52
CA ALA A 831 5.08 -17.84 -20.79
C ALA A 831 6.61 -17.75 -20.63
N LEU A 832 7.12 -17.26 -19.50
CA LEU A 832 8.54 -17.34 -19.15
C LEU A 832 8.94 -18.78 -18.82
N GLU A 833 8.17 -19.47 -17.98
CA GLU A 833 8.36 -20.87 -17.55
C GLU A 833 8.39 -21.84 -18.75
N MET A 834 7.43 -21.72 -19.67
CA MET A 834 7.38 -22.47 -20.93
C MET A 834 8.51 -22.10 -21.92
N GLY A 835 9.27 -21.03 -21.64
CA GLY A 835 10.35 -20.57 -22.49
C GLY A 835 9.91 -19.84 -23.75
N LEU A 836 8.66 -19.39 -23.87
CA LEU A 836 8.13 -18.71 -25.08
C LEU A 836 8.91 -17.44 -25.46
N HIS A 837 9.61 -16.84 -24.49
CA HIS A 837 10.50 -15.70 -24.67
C HIS A 837 11.84 -16.02 -25.36
N ARG A 838 12.16 -17.31 -25.60
CA ARG A 838 13.42 -17.78 -26.22
C ARG A 838 13.16 -18.53 -27.52
N LYS A 839 13.90 -18.18 -28.58
CA LYS A 839 13.79 -18.84 -29.90
C LYS A 839 14.10 -20.34 -29.83
N GLN A 840 15.08 -20.73 -29.02
CA GLN A 840 15.49 -22.13 -28.90
C GLN A 840 14.38 -22.99 -28.27
N SER A 841 13.86 -22.58 -27.11
CA SER A 841 12.75 -23.26 -26.43
C SER A 841 11.49 -23.37 -27.29
N LEU A 842 11.16 -22.34 -28.08
CA LEU A 842 10.07 -22.41 -29.08
C LEU A 842 10.28 -23.46 -30.18
N LEU A 843 11.53 -23.72 -30.60
CA LEU A 843 11.84 -24.73 -31.61
C LEU A 843 11.80 -26.14 -31.03
N ASP A 844 12.27 -26.30 -29.79
CA ASP A 844 12.38 -27.59 -29.09
C ASP A 844 11.02 -28.09 -28.57
N ASN A 845 10.21 -27.20 -27.99
CA ASN A 845 8.90 -27.52 -27.42
C ASN A 845 7.85 -27.71 -28.52
N PHE A 846 7.70 -26.73 -29.43
CA PHE A 846 6.69 -26.75 -30.48
C PHE A 846 7.32 -27.23 -31.79
N LYS A 847 7.14 -28.50 -32.11
CA LYS A 847 7.73 -29.12 -33.32
C LYS A 847 6.89 -28.89 -34.57
N ASP A 848 5.57 -28.79 -34.43
CA ASP A 848 4.66 -28.44 -35.53
C ASP A 848 4.74 -26.94 -35.90
N PRO A 849 4.77 -26.56 -37.19
CA PRO A 849 4.87 -25.16 -37.61
C PRO A 849 3.67 -24.28 -37.24
N GLU A 850 2.44 -24.81 -37.25
CA GLU A 850 1.24 -24.02 -36.95
C GLU A 850 1.02 -23.90 -35.44
N GLU A 851 1.33 -24.94 -34.67
CA GLU A 851 1.36 -24.90 -33.20
C GLU A 851 2.42 -23.91 -32.69
N ARG A 852 3.65 -23.93 -33.26
CA ARG A 852 4.71 -22.95 -32.95
C ARG A 852 4.31 -21.52 -33.30
N LYS A 853 3.61 -21.33 -34.42
CA LYS A 853 3.07 -20.04 -34.85
C LYS A 853 2.02 -19.51 -33.86
N LEU A 854 1.14 -20.38 -33.36
CA LEU A 854 0.21 -20.04 -32.28
C LEU A 854 0.94 -19.70 -30.97
N ALA A 855 1.99 -20.45 -30.59
CA ALA A 855 2.79 -20.16 -29.40
C ALA A 855 3.46 -18.77 -29.45
N VAL A 856 4.06 -18.42 -30.60
CA VAL A 856 4.62 -17.07 -30.88
C VAL A 856 3.53 -15.99 -30.78
N GLN A 857 2.36 -16.24 -31.37
CA GLN A 857 1.22 -15.33 -31.39
C GLN A 857 0.66 -15.09 -29.98
N VAL A 858 0.51 -16.13 -29.16
CA VAL A 858 0.11 -16.03 -27.75
C VAL A 858 1.11 -15.21 -26.94
N PHE A 859 2.42 -15.47 -27.08
CA PHE A 859 3.46 -14.70 -26.38
C PHE A 859 3.38 -13.20 -26.69
N TRP A 860 3.25 -12.82 -27.96
CA TRP A 860 3.19 -11.41 -28.34
C TRP A 860 1.88 -10.71 -27.96
N VAL A 861 0.76 -11.44 -27.81
CA VAL A 861 -0.46 -10.88 -27.21
C VAL A 861 -0.28 -10.65 -25.72
N VAL A 862 0.31 -11.61 -24.98
CA VAL A 862 0.61 -11.45 -23.55
C VAL A 862 1.56 -10.26 -23.32
N TYR A 863 2.57 -10.09 -24.19
CA TYR A 863 3.49 -8.96 -24.18
C TYR A 863 2.80 -7.59 -24.38
N GLU A 864 1.88 -7.45 -25.35
CA GLU A 864 1.11 -6.21 -25.53
C GLU A 864 0.25 -5.89 -24.30
N MET A 865 -0.48 -6.90 -23.82
CA MET A 865 -1.45 -6.74 -22.75
C MET A 865 -0.77 -6.41 -21.42
N ASP A 866 0.40 -6.98 -21.15
CA ASP A 866 1.23 -6.66 -19.98
C ASP A 866 1.59 -5.17 -19.94
N ARG A 867 2.05 -4.59 -21.06
CA ARG A 867 2.29 -3.13 -21.15
C ARG A 867 1.00 -2.34 -20.99
N ARG A 868 -0.08 -2.75 -21.66
CA ARG A 868 -1.38 -2.06 -21.65
C ARG A 868 -1.98 -1.97 -20.24
N TRP A 869 -1.96 -3.05 -19.45
CA TRP A 869 -2.53 -3.06 -18.10
C TRP A 869 -1.61 -2.42 -17.06
N SER A 870 -0.30 -2.50 -17.25
CA SER A 870 0.68 -1.77 -16.43
C SER A 870 0.50 -0.26 -16.60
N PHE A 871 0.34 0.25 -17.83
CA PHE A 871 -0.02 1.65 -18.08
C PHE A 871 -1.40 2.02 -17.49
N GLY A 872 -2.42 1.17 -17.60
CA GLY A 872 -3.75 1.42 -17.03
C GLY A 872 -3.80 1.44 -15.49
N THR A 873 -2.91 0.71 -14.82
CA THR A 873 -2.86 0.60 -13.35
C THR A 873 -1.75 1.41 -12.69
N SER A 874 -0.78 1.90 -13.47
CA SER A 874 0.52 2.43 -13.00
C SER A 874 1.33 1.45 -12.14
N LEU A 875 1.14 0.15 -12.35
CA LEU A 875 1.95 -0.93 -11.77
C LEU A 875 2.98 -1.43 -12.79
N SER A 876 4.03 -2.12 -12.33
CA SER A 876 5.12 -2.61 -13.18
C SER A 876 4.70 -3.72 -14.15
N PHE A 877 5.45 -3.84 -15.24
CA PHE A 877 5.38 -4.97 -16.19
C PHE A 877 5.77 -6.30 -15.53
N ALA A 878 5.21 -7.40 -16.02
CA ALA A 878 5.63 -8.75 -15.68
C ALA A 878 6.73 -9.31 -16.61
N LEU A 879 6.85 -8.81 -17.84
CA LEU A 879 7.93 -9.18 -18.78
C LEU A 879 8.94 -8.03 -18.95
N ASN A 880 10.23 -8.26 -18.74
CA ASN A 880 11.27 -7.26 -19.04
C ASN A 880 11.73 -7.39 -20.51
N ASP A 881 11.91 -6.28 -21.22
CA ASP A 881 12.45 -6.30 -22.60
C ASP A 881 13.87 -6.88 -22.68
N ARG A 882 14.64 -6.86 -21.58
CA ARG A 882 16.01 -7.40 -21.50
C ARG A 882 16.07 -8.92 -21.49
N ASP A 883 15.02 -9.60 -21.06
CA ASP A 883 14.99 -11.06 -20.92
C ASP A 883 14.53 -11.76 -22.21
N ILE A 884 13.96 -11.01 -23.16
CA ILE A 884 13.38 -11.51 -24.41
C ILE A 884 14.49 -11.66 -25.47
N ASP A 885 14.53 -12.83 -26.12
CA ASP A 885 15.50 -13.12 -27.17
C ASP A 885 15.38 -12.15 -28.35
N THR A 886 16.45 -11.42 -28.66
CA THR A 886 16.52 -10.49 -29.80
C THR A 886 16.24 -11.14 -31.17
N GLN A 887 16.36 -12.47 -31.27
CA GLN A 887 16.05 -13.25 -32.47
C GLN A 887 14.65 -13.89 -32.46
N LEU A 888 13.83 -13.62 -31.43
CA LEU A 888 12.50 -14.22 -31.30
C LEU A 888 11.62 -13.89 -32.52
N PRO A 889 10.93 -14.87 -33.14
CA PRO A 889 10.09 -14.60 -34.30
C PRO A 889 8.99 -13.58 -33.98
N GLU A 890 8.93 -12.49 -34.73
CA GLU A 890 7.82 -11.53 -34.63
C GLU A 890 6.50 -12.10 -35.19
N PRO A 891 5.33 -11.51 -34.84
CA PRO A 891 4.04 -11.96 -35.37
C PRO A 891 4.03 -12.05 -36.90
N GLY A 892 3.50 -13.16 -37.41
CA GLY A 892 3.47 -13.45 -38.84
C GLY A 892 2.62 -12.46 -39.64
N LYS A 893 2.84 -12.41 -40.97
CA LYS A 893 2.14 -11.49 -41.89
C LYS A 893 0.60 -11.56 -41.85
N SER A 894 0.04 -12.64 -41.31
CA SER A 894 -1.41 -12.81 -41.06
C SER A 894 -1.97 -11.83 -40.02
N TYR A 895 -1.14 -11.29 -39.13
CA TYR A 895 -1.55 -10.41 -38.03
C TYR A 895 -0.80 -9.06 -38.07
N PRO A 896 -1.00 -8.23 -39.13
CA PRO A 896 -0.28 -6.96 -39.28
C PRO A 896 -0.56 -5.99 -38.13
N TYR A 897 -1.77 -6.05 -37.55
CA TYR A 897 -2.14 -5.28 -36.36
C TYR A 897 -1.32 -5.68 -35.12
N LEU A 898 -1.25 -6.98 -34.80
CA LEU A 898 -0.45 -7.46 -33.67
C LEU A 898 1.04 -7.12 -33.84
N LYS A 899 1.58 -7.21 -35.07
CA LYS A 899 2.96 -6.78 -35.34
C LYS A 899 3.17 -5.28 -35.07
N GLY A 900 2.25 -4.42 -35.52
CA GLY A 900 2.27 -3.00 -35.18
C GLY A 900 2.19 -2.75 -33.67
N MET A 901 1.41 -3.58 -32.96
CA MET A 901 1.25 -3.52 -31.52
C MET A 901 2.47 -3.99 -30.72
N VAL A 902 3.26 -4.95 -31.21
CA VAL A 902 4.56 -5.32 -30.60
C VAL A 902 5.55 -4.16 -30.68
N ALA A 903 5.57 -3.41 -31.78
CA ALA A 903 6.38 -2.21 -31.89
C ALA A 903 5.90 -1.10 -30.93
N TYR A 904 4.59 -0.89 -30.80
CA TYR A 904 4.00 0.00 -29.79
C TYR A 904 4.37 -0.39 -28.36
N ALA A 905 4.29 -1.69 -28.03
CA ALA A 905 4.61 -2.20 -26.70
C ALA A 905 6.10 -1.99 -26.32
N ARG A 906 7.02 -2.09 -27.29
CA ARG A 906 8.43 -1.69 -27.10
C ARG A 906 8.62 -0.19 -26.91
N LEU A 907 7.73 0.66 -27.46
CA LEU A 907 7.72 2.09 -27.15
C LEU A 907 7.17 2.36 -25.75
N CYS A 908 6.14 1.64 -25.32
CA CYS A 908 5.64 1.71 -23.94
C CYS A 908 6.74 1.44 -22.91
N SER A 909 7.60 0.43 -23.10
CA SER A 909 8.75 0.18 -22.23
C SER A 909 9.67 1.42 -22.12
N ARG A 910 10.02 2.03 -23.26
CA ARG A 910 10.93 3.20 -23.31
C ARG A 910 10.33 4.48 -22.72
N VAL A 911 9.02 4.69 -22.92
CA VAL A 911 8.31 5.81 -22.32
C VAL A 911 8.19 5.61 -20.81
N TRP A 912 7.97 4.38 -20.34
CA TRP A 912 7.94 4.04 -18.92
C TRP A 912 9.28 4.29 -18.23
N ASP A 913 10.39 3.83 -18.81
CA ASP A 913 11.75 4.05 -18.31
C ASP A 913 12.14 5.55 -18.24
N ALA A 914 11.45 6.41 -18.99
CA ALA A 914 11.68 7.86 -19.05
C ALA A 914 10.69 8.69 -18.20
N LEU A 915 9.67 8.06 -17.59
CA LEU A 915 8.75 8.77 -16.70
C LEU A 915 9.44 9.06 -15.34
N PRO A 916 9.19 10.22 -14.72
CA PRO A 916 9.80 10.57 -13.43
C PRO A 916 9.50 9.55 -12.32
N PRO A 917 10.48 9.23 -11.44
CA PRO A 917 10.24 8.40 -10.26
C PRO A 917 9.13 8.95 -9.35
N TYR A 918 8.51 8.05 -8.57
CA TYR A 918 7.39 8.41 -7.70
C TYR A 918 7.72 9.56 -6.75
N GLY A 919 6.84 10.56 -6.67
CA GLY A 919 7.05 11.78 -5.87
C GLY A 919 7.94 12.85 -6.52
N SER A 920 8.65 12.54 -7.60
CA SER A 920 9.50 13.52 -8.31
C SER A 920 8.67 14.51 -9.12
N LEU A 921 9.01 15.80 -9.01
CA LEU A 921 8.51 16.89 -9.87
C LEU A 921 9.41 17.15 -11.08
N GLN A 922 10.42 16.30 -11.33
CA GLN A 922 11.29 16.40 -12.51
C GLN A 922 10.47 16.25 -13.80
N THR A 923 10.83 17.01 -14.83
CA THR A 923 10.32 16.83 -16.18
C THR A 923 11.11 15.75 -16.92
N ILE A 924 10.55 15.22 -18.02
CA ILE A 924 11.35 14.39 -18.93
C ILE A 924 12.47 15.28 -19.51
N PRO A 925 13.74 14.83 -19.57
CA PRO A 925 14.81 15.61 -20.19
C PRO A 925 14.48 15.90 -21.66
N LYS A 926 14.68 17.15 -22.12
CA LYS A 926 14.25 17.59 -23.45
C LYS A 926 14.74 16.69 -24.60
N GLU A 927 16.00 16.25 -24.55
CA GLU A 927 16.58 15.34 -25.57
C GLU A 927 15.87 13.98 -25.58
N THR A 928 15.48 13.47 -24.40
CA THR A 928 14.69 12.24 -24.25
C THR A 928 13.25 12.44 -24.74
N GLU A 929 12.62 13.58 -24.45
CA GLU A 929 11.29 13.95 -24.96
C GLU A 929 11.27 14.00 -26.50
N GLU A 930 12.19 14.76 -27.11
CA GLU A 930 12.29 14.88 -28.58
C GLU A 930 12.58 13.51 -29.23
N TYR A 931 13.44 12.69 -28.62
CA TYR A 931 13.69 11.32 -29.08
C TYR A 931 12.46 10.41 -28.99
N LEU A 932 11.72 10.45 -27.87
CA LEU A 932 10.53 9.64 -27.66
C LEU A 932 9.38 10.05 -28.59
N ASP A 933 9.18 11.34 -28.82
CA ASP A 933 8.19 11.83 -29.78
C ASP A 933 8.56 11.48 -31.23
N PHE A 934 9.85 11.59 -31.59
CA PHE A 934 10.37 11.18 -32.88
C PHE A 934 10.13 9.69 -33.15
N ILE A 935 10.49 8.78 -32.23
CA ILE A 935 10.27 7.34 -32.44
C ILE A 935 8.78 6.96 -32.41
N THR A 936 7.94 7.67 -31.65
CA THR A 936 6.47 7.47 -31.65
C THR A 936 5.84 7.95 -32.96
N SER A 937 6.31 9.08 -33.50
CA SER A 937 5.89 9.62 -34.81
C SER A 937 6.35 8.73 -35.96
N ASN A 938 7.59 8.22 -35.91
CA ASN A 938 8.09 7.23 -36.87
C ASN A 938 7.29 5.92 -36.81
N TRP A 939 6.88 5.47 -35.62
CA TRP A 939 6.01 4.31 -35.49
C TRP A 939 4.65 4.56 -36.16
N LEU A 940 3.99 5.70 -35.89
CA LEU A 940 2.74 6.09 -36.56
C LEU A 940 2.87 6.14 -38.10
N GLN A 941 4.01 6.59 -38.62
CA GLN A 941 4.30 6.60 -40.06
C GLN A 941 4.62 5.20 -40.62
N SER A 942 5.15 4.29 -39.79
CA SER A 942 5.47 2.90 -40.18
C SER A 942 4.26 1.96 -40.22
N ILE A 943 3.10 2.38 -39.71
CA ILE A 943 1.85 1.60 -39.76
C ILE A 943 1.50 1.33 -41.24
N PRO A 944 1.22 0.06 -41.63
CA PRO A 944 0.83 -0.26 -43.00
C PRO A 944 -0.35 0.58 -43.48
N GLN A 945 -0.32 1.05 -44.74
CA GLN A 945 -1.33 1.96 -45.31
C GLN A 945 -2.78 1.45 -45.18
N GLU A 946 -2.97 0.14 -45.09
CA GLU A 946 -4.25 -0.53 -44.83
C GLU A 946 -4.79 -0.33 -43.40
N LEU A 947 -3.90 -0.21 -42.41
CA LEU A 947 -4.18 0.02 -40.98
C LEU A 947 -3.93 1.47 -40.52
N GLN A 948 -3.42 2.33 -41.39
CA GLN A 948 -3.19 3.74 -41.09
C GLN A 948 -4.53 4.50 -41.04
N PHE A 949 -4.73 5.28 -39.98
CA PHE A 949 -5.89 6.16 -39.84
C PHE A 949 -5.79 7.36 -40.78
N ARG A 950 -6.93 7.85 -41.28
CA ARG A 950 -7.03 9.04 -42.13
C ARG A 950 -7.92 10.06 -41.44
N HIS A 951 -7.37 11.22 -41.12
CA HIS A 951 -8.08 12.18 -40.26
C HIS A 951 -9.33 12.77 -40.94
N PRO A 952 -10.51 12.74 -40.31
CA PRO A 952 -11.76 13.21 -40.91
C PRO A 952 -11.72 14.65 -41.44
N ARG A 953 -11.07 15.57 -40.72
CA ARG A 953 -10.88 16.98 -41.12
C ARG A 953 -10.25 17.17 -42.52
N LEU A 954 -9.51 16.18 -43.03
CA LEU A 954 -8.87 16.27 -44.36
C LEU A 954 -9.83 15.94 -45.51
N GLY A 955 -11.04 15.42 -45.24
CA GLY A 955 -11.95 14.93 -46.29
C GLY A 955 -11.51 13.64 -47.00
N LEU A 956 -10.26 13.19 -46.77
CA LEU A 956 -9.65 11.97 -47.33
C LEU A 956 -10.13 10.65 -46.68
N ALA A 957 -11.05 10.73 -45.72
CA ALA A 957 -11.67 9.58 -45.06
C ALA A 957 -12.72 8.92 -45.99
N PRO A 958 -12.67 7.60 -46.23
CA PRO A 958 -13.67 6.92 -47.06
C PRO A 958 -15.08 7.03 -46.45
N LYS A 959 -16.06 7.50 -47.23
CA LYS A 959 -17.48 7.63 -46.82
C LYS A 959 -18.12 6.31 -46.35
N SER A 960 -17.53 5.18 -46.72
CA SER A 960 -17.80 3.87 -46.14
C SER A 960 -16.49 3.11 -46.04
N GLN A 961 -16.26 2.42 -44.92
CA GLN A 961 -15.09 1.57 -44.69
C GLN A 961 -15.51 0.35 -43.85
N PRO A 962 -14.88 -0.84 -44.05
CA PRO A 962 -15.22 -2.03 -43.28
C PRO A 962 -15.07 -1.79 -41.77
N ARG A 963 -16.10 -2.15 -41.00
CA ARG A 963 -16.23 -1.88 -39.55
C ARG A 963 -14.97 -2.24 -38.76
N LEU A 964 -14.44 -3.45 -38.97
CA LEU A 964 -13.19 -3.88 -38.34
C LEU A 964 -11.99 -3.02 -38.74
N LEU A 965 -11.80 -2.67 -40.01
CA LEU A 965 -10.67 -1.82 -40.42
C LEU A 965 -10.79 -0.40 -39.85
N HIS A 966 -11.99 0.17 -39.78
CA HIS A 966 -12.23 1.44 -39.10
C HIS A 966 -11.79 1.37 -37.64
N ARG A 967 -12.26 0.34 -36.91
CA ARG A 967 -11.91 0.07 -35.52
C ARG A 967 -10.39 -0.06 -35.30
N LEU A 968 -9.72 -0.89 -36.09
CA LEU A 968 -8.27 -1.13 -35.95
C LEU A 968 -7.44 0.14 -36.24
N ARG A 969 -7.81 0.91 -37.28
CA ARG A 969 -7.18 2.21 -37.61
C ARG A 969 -7.29 3.20 -36.44
N THR A 970 -8.51 3.40 -35.95
CA THR A 970 -8.78 4.37 -34.87
C THR A 970 -8.07 3.97 -33.57
N LEU A 971 -8.05 2.68 -33.22
CA LEU A 971 -7.31 2.19 -32.05
C LEU A 971 -5.78 2.37 -32.17
N MET A 972 -5.20 2.22 -33.36
CA MET A 972 -3.77 2.48 -33.58
C MET A 972 -3.44 3.97 -33.41
N TYR A 973 -4.27 4.84 -33.99
CA TYR A 973 -4.06 6.29 -33.94
C TYR A 973 -4.20 6.86 -32.52
N LEU A 974 -5.27 6.48 -31.80
CA LEU A 974 -5.50 6.91 -30.42
C LEU A 974 -4.41 6.40 -29.46
N ARG A 975 -3.86 5.20 -29.70
CA ARG A 975 -2.69 4.70 -28.96
C ARG A 975 -1.45 5.58 -29.19
N GLY A 976 -1.16 5.96 -30.42
CA GLY A 976 -0.07 6.89 -30.74
C GLY A 976 -0.25 8.25 -30.06
N ASN A 977 -1.43 8.87 -30.22
CA ASN A 977 -1.76 10.14 -29.56
C ASN A 977 -1.69 10.03 -28.02
N HIS A 978 -2.05 8.88 -27.43
CA HIS A 978 -1.95 8.67 -25.99
C HIS A 978 -0.49 8.55 -25.50
N LEU A 979 0.41 7.86 -26.22
CA LEU A 979 1.84 7.88 -25.89
C LEU A 979 2.44 9.28 -26.01
N ARG A 980 2.16 10.01 -27.11
CA ARG A 980 2.59 11.41 -27.26
C ARG A 980 2.02 12.29 -26.16
N THR A 981 0.76 12.08 -25.77
CA THR A 981 0.16 12.73 -24.60
C THR A 981 0.96 12.47 -23.33
N LEU A 982 1.30 11.23 -23.02
CA LEU A 982 2.05 10.89 -21.80
C LEU A 982 3.47 11.48 -21.79
N ILE A 983 4.12 11.60 -22.95
CA ILE A 983 5.41 12.27 -23.12
C ILE A 983 5.27 13.78 -22.80
N HIS A 984 4.45 14.51 -23.57
CA HIS A 984 4.37 15.98 -23.51
C HIS A 984 3.54 16.53 -22.35
N ARG A 985 2.70 15.74 -21.67
CA ARG A 985 1.78 16.23 -20.63
C ARG A 985 2.49 16.97 -19.49
N HIS A 986 3.77 16.66 -19.23
CA HIS A 986 4.51 17.34 -18.18
C HIS A 986 4.56 18.88 -18.35
N HIS A 987 4.42 19.39 -19.58
CA HIS A 987 4.27 20.84 -19.86
C HIS A 987 2.99 21.47 -19.31
N VAL A 988 1.91 20.71 -19.09
CA VAL A 988 0.63 21.21 -18.54
C VAL A 988 0.37 20.83 -17.08
N LEU A 989 1.28 20.09 -16.42
CA LEU A 989 1.11 19.69 -15.01
C LEU A 989 1.21 20.85 -14.01
N ALA A 990 1.75 22.01 -14.40
CA ALA A 990 1.81 23.21 -13.56
C ALA A 990 1.78 24.50 -14.42
N PRO A 991 1.29 25.64 -13.90
CA PRO A 991 1.26 26.91 -14.63
C PRO A 991 2.63 27.40 -15.10
N ASP A 992 3.70 27.12 -14.36
CA ASP A 992 5.04 27.57 -14.70
C ASP A 992 5.70 26.71 -15.81
N ASN A 993 5.31 25.43 -15.92
CA ASN A 993 5.73 24.57 -17.03
C ASN A 993 5.14 25.08 -18.36
N ILE A 994 3.86 25.53 -18.34
CA ILE A 994 3.20 26.14 -19.49
C ILE A 994 3.93 27.42 -19.92
N LYS A 995 4.36 28.26 -18.97
CA LYS A 995 5.14 29.48 -19.26
C LYS A 995 6.54 29.15 -19.81
N ALA A 996 7.18 28.10 -19.31
CA ALA A 996 8.50 27.67 -19.74
C ALA A 996 8.51 27.15 -21.19
N ASN A 997 7.46 26.47 -21.63
CA ASN A 997 7.32 26.01 -23.01
C ASN A 997 5.85 26.01 -23.50
N ILE A 998 5.38 27.19 -23.90
CA ILE A 998 4.03 27.40 -24.46
C ILE A 998 3.80 26.54 -25.71
N GLN A 999 4.84 26.27 -26.51
CA GLN A 999 4.72 25.49 -27.76
C GLN A 999 4.43 24.01 -27.49
N SER A 1000 5.14 23.36 -26.56
CA SER A 1000 4.84 21.98 -26.19
C SER A 1000 3.56 21.86 -25.35
N ALA A 1001 3.21 22.89 -24.55
CA ALA A 1001 1.91 22.95 -23.88
C ALA A 1001 0.74 23.03 -24.88
N GLN A 1002 0.86 23.84 -25.95
CA GLN A 1002 -0.09 23.87 -27.06
C GLN A 1002 -0.14 22.52 -27.79
N MET A 1003 1.02 21.92 -28.09
CA MET A 1003 1.10 20.63 -28.78
C MET A 1003 0.34 19.51 -28.05
N VAL A 1004 0.49 19.40 -26.72
CA VAL A 1004 -0.22 18.35 -25.97
C VAL A 1004 -1.72 18.61 -25.85
N VAL A 1005 -2.15 19.88 -25.81
CA VAL A 1005 -3.56 20.26 -25.89
C VAL A 1005 -4.15 19.89 -27.25
N ASP A 1006 -3.45 20.18 -28.35
CA ASP A 1006 -3.94 19.85 -29.69
C ASP A 1006 -4.00 18.33 -29.93
N ILE A 1007 -3.04 17.55 -29.41
CA ILE A 1007 -3.11 16.07 -29.45
C ILE A 1007 -4.31 15.54 -28.65
N ALA A 1008 -4.63 16.15 -27.51
CA ALA A 1008 -5.82 15.80 -26.72
C ALA A 1008 -7.12 16.18 -27.45
N LYS A 1009 -7.19 17.35 -28.08
CA LYS A 1009 -8.34 17.78 -28.89
C LYS A 1009 -8.58 16.86 -30.09
N ASP A 1010 -7.51 16.56 -30.83
CA ASP A 1010 -7.50 15.63 -31.96
C ASP A 1010 -8.03 14.25 -31.58
N SER A 1011 -7.58 13.72 -30.45
CA SER A 1011 -8.06 12.43 -29.92
C SER A 1011 -9.54 12.45 -29.56
N ILE A 1012 -10.07 13.56 -29.05
CA ILE A 1012 -11.50 13.74 -28.76
C ILE A 1012 -12.32 13.81 -30.06
N GLU A 1013 -11.90 14.63 -31.04
CA GLU A 1013 -12.61 14.75 -32.32
C GLU A 1013 -12.65 13.42 -33.10
N VAL A 1014 -11.58 12.61 -33.04
CA VAL A 1014 -11.57 11.26 -33.60
C VAL A 1014 -12.60 10.35 -32.92
N LEU A 1015 -12.79 10.45 -31.60
CA LEU A 1015 -13.80 9.67 -30.88
C LEU A 1015 -15.23 10.14 -31.17
N VAL A 1016 -15.45 11.45 -31.24
CA VAL A 1016 -16.73 12.05 -31.63
C VAL A 1016 -17.11 11.63 -33.05
N HIS A 1017 -16.17 11.70 -34.00
CA HIS A 1017 -16.38 11.24 -35.37
C HIS A 1017 -16.63 9.73 -35.46
N LEU A 1018 -15.89 8.91 -34.70
CA LEU A 1018 -16.12 7.46 -34.63
C LEU A 1018 -17.57 7.14 -34.20
N ASN A 1019 -18.09 7.88 -33.22
CA ASN A 1019 -19.46 7.73 -32.71
C ASN A 1019 -20.53 8.26 -33.68
N GLN A 1020 -20.25 9.35 -34.40
CA GLN A 1020 -21.16 9.91 -35.42
C GLN A 1020 -21.22 9.05 -36.70
N SER A 1021 -20.15 8.31 -37.01
CA SER A 1021 -20.02 7.54 -38.27
C SER A 1021 -20.14 6.02 -38.12
N SER A 1022 -20.23 5.49 -36.89
CA SER A 1022 -20.32 4.04 -36.64
C SER A 1022 -20.83 3.67 -35.24
N ASP A 1023 -21.30 2.43 -35.08
CA ASP A 1023 -21.67 1.84 -33.78
C ASP A 1023 -20.45 1.45 -32.92
N ILE A 1024 -19.22 1.55 -33.46
CA ILE A 1024 -17.99 1.00 -32.87
C ILE A 1024 -17.71 1.62 -31.50
N TYR A 1025 -17.92 2.93 -31.34
CA TYR A 1025 -17.78 3.61 -30.05
C TYR A 1025 -18.84 3.10 -29.05
N ALA A 1026 -20.11 3.09 -29.47
CA ALA A 1026 -21.23 2.70 -28.63
C ALA A 1026 -21.14 1.25 -28.11
N ARG A 1027 -20.65 0.29 -28.93
CA ARG A 1027 -20.42 -1.11 -28.53
C ARG A 1027 -19.18 -1.33 -27.66
N GLN A 1028 -18.23 -0.40 -27.61
CA GLN A 1028 -16.93 -0.59 -26.96
C GLN A 1028 -16.51 0.59 -26.06
N GLN A 1029 -17.50 1.18 -25.39
CA GLN A 1029 -17.34 2.31 -24.46
C GLN A 1029 -16.16 2.12 -23.47
N SER A 1030 -15.99 0.95 -22.87
CA SER A 1030 -14.88 0.67 -21.93
C SER A 1030 -13.48 0.79 -22.56
N VAL A 1031 -13.33 0.47 -23.85
CA VAL A 1031 -12.06 0.59 -24.58
C VAL A 1031 -11.75 2.03 -24.95
N TYR A 1032 -12.77 2.81 -25.35
CA TYR A 1032 -12.59 4.19 -25.83
C TYR A 1032 -12.63 5.25 -24.73
N HIS A 1033 -13.36 5.01 -23.63
CA HIS A 1033 -13.38 5.92 -22.47
C HIS A 1033 -12.01 6.08 -21.81
N TYR A 1034 -11.10 5.11 -21.95
CA TYR A 1034 -9.70 5.24 -21.53
C TYR A 1034 -9.00 6.42 -22.21
N TYR A 1035 -9.06 6.49 -23.55
CA TYR A 1035 -8.47 7.57 -24.33
C TYR A 1035 -9.22 8.89 -24.14
N LEU A 1036 -10.56 8.86 -24.03
CA LEU A 1036 -11.38 10.05 -23.77
C LEU A 1036 -11.01 10.70 -22.44
N LEU A 1037 -10.93 9.93 -21.36
CA LEU A 1037 -10.58 10.41 -20.03
C LEU A 1037 -9.13 10.91 -19.95
N SER A 1038 -8.19 10.22 -20.60
CA SER A 1038 -6.81 10.69 -20.73
C SER A 1038 -6.71 12.05 -21.45
N SER A 1039 -7.52 12.27 -22.48
CA SER A 1039 -7.52 13.51 -23.27
C SER A 1039 -8.22 14.65 -22.51
N LEU A 1040 -9.37 14.37 -21.91
CA LEU A 1040 -10.16 15.33 -21.14
C LEU A 1040 -9.38 15.86 -19.92
N ALA A 1041 -8.62 14.99 -19.24
CA ALA A 1041 -7.78 15.39 -18.11
C ALA A 1041 -6.60 16.32 -18.53
N VAL A 1042 -6.17 16.28 -19.80
CA VAL A 1042 -5.17 17.22 -20.34
C VAL A 1042 -5.79 18.58 -20.66
N LEU A 1043 -6.98 18.60 -21.27
CA LEU A 1043 -7.71 19.86 -21.50
C LEU A 1043 -8.02 20.57 -20.17
N LEU A 1044 -8.48 19.82 -19.17
CA LEU A 1044 -8.77 20.36 -17.83
C LEU A 1044 -7.51 20.87 -17.12
N LEU A 1045 -6.36 20.20 -17.26
CA LEU A 1045 -5.07 20.70 -16.75
C LEU A 1045 -4.69 22.04 -17.40
N ALA A 1046 -4.75 22.12 -18.74
CA ALA A 1046 -4.38 23.31 -19.48
C ALA A 1046 -5.32 24.50 -19.19
N VAL A 1047 -6.63 24.27 -19.17
CA VAL A 1047 -7.65 25.28 -18.82
C VAL A 1047 -7.54 25.72 -17.37
N CYS A 1048 -7.26 24.82 -16.42
CA CYS A 1048 -7.06 25.18 -15.02
C CYS A 1048 -5.78 26.00 -14.80
N HIS A 1049 -4.68 25.66 -15.47
CA HIS A 1049 -3.38 26.29 -15.25
C HIS A 1049 -3.11 27.53 -16.11
N ALA A 1050 -3.78 27.69 -17.25
CA ALA A 1050 -3.67 28.85 -18.14
C ALA A 1050 -4.98 29.13 -18.90
N PRO A 1051 -6.07 29.53 -18.19
CA PRO A 1051 -7.38 29.71 -18.80
C PRO A 1051 -7.38 30.73 -19.94
N SER A 1052 -6.68 31.86 -19.80
CA SER A 1052 -6.60 32.91 -20.83
C SER A 1052 -5.89 32.51 -22.14
N MET A 1053 -5.36 31.28 -22.25
CA MET A 1053 -4.80 30.73 -23.50
C MET A 1053 -5.62 29.56 -24.06
N PHE A 1054 -6.15 28.70 -23.19
CA PHE A 1054 -6.80 27.44 -23.59
C PHE A 1054 -8.32 27.41 -23.41
N ALA A 1055 -8.90 28.32 -22.62
CA ALA A 1055 -10.32 28.37 -22.27
C ALA A 1055 -11.18 29.22 -23.24
N GLU A 1056 -10.68 29.49 -24.44
CA GLU A 1056 -11.52 29.80 -25.61
C GLU A 1056 -11.40 28.64 -26.60
N SER A 1057 -10.18 28.41 -27.09
CA SER A 1057 -9.81 27.44 -28.12
C SER A 1057 -10.12 25.95 -27.85
N SER A 1058 -10.56 25.57 -26.65
CA SER A 1058 -10.93 24.20 -26.29
C SER A 1058 -12.45 23.93 -26.22
N ARG A 1059 -13.29 24.95 -26.49
CA ARG A 1059 -14.73 24.93 -26.14
C ARG A 1059 -15.49 23.76 -26.73
N ASP A 1060 -15.57 23.75 -28.05
CA ASP A 1060 -16.47 22.86 -28.79
C ASP A 1060 -16.00 21.42 -28.64
N THR A 1061 -14.68 21.22 -28.50
CA THR A 1061 -14.05 19.93 -28.19
C THR A 1061 -14.42 19.43 -26.78
N PHE A 1062 -14.38 20.30 -25.77
CA PHE A 1062 -14.80 19.95 -24.40
C PHE A 1062 -16.30 19.65 -24.32
N VAL A 1063 -17.14 20.48 -24.95
CA VAL A 1063 -18.60 20.24 -25.05
C VAL A 1063 -18.88 18.92 -25.74
N SER A 1064 -18.27 18.65 -26.91
CA SER A 1064 -18.44 17.40 -27.65
C SER A 1064 -18.00 16.17 -26.83
N ALA A 1065 -16.91 16.27 -26.04
CA ALA A 1065 -16.50 15.22 -25.11
C ALA A 1065 -17.53 14.98 -23.99
N VAL A 1066 -18.09 16.06 -23.44
CA VAL A 1066 -19.11 15.99 -22.38
C VAL A 1066 -20.42 15.41 -22.91
N GLU A 1067 -20.86 15.78 -24.11
CA GLU A 1067 -22.04 15.22 -24.79
C GLU A 1067 -21.87 13.72 -25.08
N LEU A 1068 -20.69 13.32 -25.58
CA LEU A 1068 -20.33 11.92 -25.83
C LEU A 1068 -20.41 11.08 -24.54
N VAL A 1069 -20.08 11.63 -23.37
CA VAL A 1069 -20.30 10.96 -22.07
C VAL A 1069 -21.77 11.02 -21.63
N LYS A 1070 -22.44 12.17 -21.75
CA LYS A 1070 -23.86 12.36 -21.40
C LYS A 1070 -24.74 11.30 -22.07
N GLY A 1071 -24.57 11.09 -23.38
CA GLY A 1071 -25.37 10.15 -24.18
C GLY A 1071 -25.33 8.70 -23.68
N PHE A 1072 -24.19 8.24 -23.16
CA PHE A 1072 -24.04 6.87 -22.67
C PHE A 1072 -24.12 6.72 -21.14
N SER A 1073 -24.18 7.83 -20.39
CA SER A 1073 -24.22 7.86 -18.92
C SER A 1073 -25.43 7.12 -18.30
N ARG A 1074 -26.49 6.87 -19.08
CA ARG A 1074 -27.68 6.11 -18.65
C ARG A 1074 -27.49 4.58 -18.73
N HIS A 1075 -26.49 4.10 -19.48
CA HIS A 1075 -26.39 2.68 -19.86
C HIS A 1075 -25.15 1.99 -19.27
N GLY A 1076 -23.95 2.57 -19.41
CA GLY A 1076 -22.69 1.91 -19.03
C GLY A 1076 -22.23 2.13 -17.58
N THR A 1077 -21.42 1.22 -17.05
CA THR A 1077 -20.68 1.38 -15.78
C THR A 1077 -19.57 2.41 -15.92
N ALA A 1078 -18.71 2.29 -16.93
CA ALA A 1078 -17.65 3.25 -17.28
C ALA A 1078 -18.24 4.64 -17.45
N SER A 1079 -19.33 4.73 -18.21
CA SER A 1079 -20.05 5.96 -18.53
C SER A 1079 -20.55 6.66 -17.26
N ARG A 1080 -21.07 5.90 -16.27
CA ARG A 1080 -21.46 6.43 -14.95
C ARG A 1080 -20.28 6.80 -14.06
N ARG A 1081 -19.16 6.07 -14.11
CA ARG A 1081 -17.92 6.36 -13.34
C ARG A 1081 -17.22 7.62 -13.87
N LEU A 1082 -17.10 7.71 -15.19
CA LEU A 1082 -16.59 8.87 -15.93
C LEU A 1082 -17.50 10.09 -15.70
N TRP A 1083 -18.81 9.93 -15.84
CA TRP A 1083 -19.78 10.99 -15.54
C TRP A 1083 -19.73 11.47 -14.09
N LYS A 1084 -19.58 10.57 -13.09
CA LYS A 1084 -19.35 10.99 -11.69
C LYS A 1084 -18.08 11.84 -11.53
N SER A 1085 -17.00 11.43 -12.19
CA SER A 1085 -15.70 12.13 -12.13
C SER A 1085 -15.76 13.52 -12.78
N ILE A 1086 -16.49 13.66 -13.90
CA ILE A 1086 -16.71 14.95 -14.58
C ILE A 1086 -17.73 15.81 -13.80
N ARG A 1087 -18.84 15.23 -13.35
CA ARG A 1087 -19.93 15.94 -12.64
C ARG A 1087 -19.45 16.62 -11.36
N GLY A 1088 -18.52 15.99 -10.63
CA GLY A 1088 -17.94 16.55 -9.41
C GLY A 1088 -17.12 17.84 -9.64
N LEU A 1089 -16.63 18.08 -10.85
CA LEU A 1089 -15.89 19.28 -11.23
C LEU A 1089 -16.80 20.45 -11.67
N LEU A 1090 -18.08 20.20 -11.99
CA LEU A 1090 -19.01 21.24 -12.45
C LEU A 1090 -19.21 22.42 -11.47
N PRO A 1091 -19.34 22.21 -10.13
CA PRO A 1091 -19.49 23.33 -9.18
C PRO A 1091 -18.24 24.20 -9.07
N VAL A 1092 -17.07 23.60 -9.34
CA VAL A 1092 -15.76 24.25 -9.28
C VAL A 1092 -15.58 25.21 -10.45
N ILE A 1093 -15.98 24.77 -11.65
CA ILE A 1093 -15.98 25.61 -12.84
C ILE A 1093 -17.00 26.77 -12.67
N LYS A 1094 -18.13 26.55 -11.96
CA LYS A 1094 -19.12 27.62 -11.66
C LYS A 1094 -18.59 28.73 -10.74
N SER A 1095 -17.67 28.41 -9.84
CA SER A 1095 -17.12 29.37 -8.87
C SER A 1095 -15.94 30.19 -9.41
N LEU A 1096 -15.32 29.77 -10.51
CA LEU A 1096 -14.30 30.58 -11.22
C LEU A 1096 -14.89 31.81 -11.94
N GLY A 1097 -16.21 31.83 -12.20
CA GLY A 1097 -16.87 32.92 -12.93
C GLY A 1097 -17.61 33.97 -12.10
N LEU A 1098 -17.72 33.82 -10.77
CA LEU A 1098 -18.65 34.63 -9.94
C LEU A 1098 -18.06 35.08 -8.60
N HIS A 1099 -17.18 36.08 -8.62
CA HIS A 1099 -16.91 36.95 -7.46
C HIS A 1099 -16.63 38.40 -7.88
N SER A 1100 -17.71 39.17 -8.09
CA SER A 1100 -17.70 40.63 -8.15
C SER A 1100 -18.73 41.18 -7.16
N ASP A 1101 -18.30 41.81 -6.08
CA ASP A 1101 -19.18 42.21 -4.99
C ASP A 1101 -18.87 43.62 -4.45
N ALA A 1102 -19.90 44.27 -3.88
CA ALA A 1102 -20.00 45.65 -3.36
C ALA A 1102 -20.14 46.81 -4.39
N GLY A 1103 -21.33 47.43 -4.45
CA GLY A 1103 -21.59 48.60 -5.33
C GLY A 1103 -22.98 49.27 -5.24
N THR A 1104 -23.63 49.28 -4.07
CA THR A 1104 -24.83 50.08 -3.68
C THR A 1104 -25.54 50.99 -4.72
N ALA A 1105 -26.86 50.78 -4.98
CA ALA A 1105 -27.96 51.64 -4.45
C ALA A 1105 -29.34 51.56 -5.18
N THR A 1106 -30.40 51.36 -4.37
CA THR A 1106 -31.76 51.99 -4.42
C THR A 1106 -32.76 51.85 -5.61
N THR A 1107 -33.95 51.35 -5.24
CA THR A 1107 -35.33 51.82 -5.55
C THR A 1107 -36.06 51.57 -6.89
N ASN A 1108 -37.02 50.63 -6.81
CA ASN A 1108 -38.48 50.78 -7.04
C ASN A 1108 -39.12 51.16 -8.41
N ALA A 1109 -40.15 50.37 -8.75
CA ALA A 1109 -41.48 50.75 -9.30
C ALA A 1109 -41.74 50.92 -10.83
N THR A 1110 -42.20 49.82 -11.44
CA THR A 1110 -43.44 49.67 -12.25
C THR A 1110 -43.84 50.61 -13.44
N ASN A 1111 -44.22 49.94 -14.53
CA ASN A 1111 -45.28 50.24 -15.54
C ASN A 1111 -45.01 51.08 -16.82
N LYS A 1112 -45.20 50.38 -17.97
CA LYS A 1112 -45.95 50.70 -19.22
C LYS A 1112 -45.99 52.14 -19.80
N GLU A 1113 -45.75 52.26 -21.12
CA GLU A 1113 -46.81 52.37 -22.16
C GLU A 1113 -46.29 52.18 -23.63
N SER A 1114 -47.19 52.28 -24.63
CA SER A 1114 -47.10 51.96 -26.09
C SER A 1114 -46.32 53.00 -26.97
N GLY A 1115 -46.16 52.94 -28.31
CA GLY A 1115 -46.58 52.10 -29.48
C GLY A 1115 -46.11 52.77 -30.82
N GLU A 1116 -46.38 52.37 -32.08
CA GLU A 1116 -46.94 51.16 -32.75
C GLU A 1116 -46.88 51.27 -34.33
N LEU A 1117 -46.47 50.20 -35.06
CA LEU A 1117 -46.87 49.82 -36.46
C LEU A 1117 -46.53 50.73 -37.71
N PRO A 1118 -46.76 50.36 -39.01
CA PRO A 1118 -46.81 49.04 -39.72
C PRO A 1118 -46.17 48.95 -41.17
N SER A 1119 -46.13 47.72 -41.75
CA SER A 1119 -46.25 47.36 -43.23
C SER A 1119 -45.10 47.70 -44.23
N ASP A 1120 -44.86 47.05 -45.41
CA ASP A 1120 -45.41 45.88 -46.15
C ASP A 1120 -44.40 45.34 -47.23
N GLY A 1121 -44.66 44.21 -47.93
CA GLY A 1121 -44.06 43.93 -49.28
C GLY A 1121 -43.58 42.50 -49.66
N THR A 1122 -43.99 41.97 -50.82
CA THR A 1122 -43.84 40.56 -51.34
C THR A 1122 -42.73 40.28 -52.38
N PRO A 1123 -42.38 38.98 -52.64
CA PRO A 1123 -41.52 38.53 -53.77
C PRO A 1123 -42.21 37.62 -54.84
N PRO A 1124 -41.62 37.43 -56.06
CA PRO A 1124 -42.13 36.54 -57.15
C PRO A 1124 -41.28 35.24 -57.42
N PRO A 1125 -41.72 34.30 -58.30
CA PRO A 1125 -41.33 32.87 -58.19
C PRO A 1125 -40.74 32.11 -59.42
N GLN A 1126 -40.13 30.94 -59.12
CA GLN A 1126 -40.08 29.63 -59.83
C GLN A 1126 -39.61 29.45 -61.30
N GLN A 1127 -38.74 28.44 -61.51
CA GLN A 1127 -38.97 27.40 -62.55
C GLN A 1127 -38.18 26.06 -62.36
N GLU A 1128 -38.92 24.93 -62.34
CA GLU A 1128 -38.60 23.53 -62.76
C GLU A 1128 -37.54 22.65 -62.03
N GLU A 1129 -37.61 21.34 -62.34
CA GLU A 1129 -37.31 20.14 -61.50
C GLU A 1129 -36.30 19.16 -62.21
N PRO A 1130 -35.93 17.92 -61.75
CA PRO A 1130 -36.65 17.02 -60.81
C PRO A 1130 -35.86 16.20 -59.74
N ALA A 1131 -36.64 15.71 -58.77
CA ALA A 1131 -36.52 14.45 -58.01
C ALA A 1131 -35.23 14.07 -57.21
N SER A 1132 -35.39 14.03 -55.88
CA SER A 1132 -34.60 13.19 -54.95
C SER A 1132 -35.49 12.63 -53.83
N VAL A 1133 -35.25 11.40 -53.37
CA VAL A 1133 -36.12 10.68 -52.41
C VAL A 1133 -35.86 11.11 -50.95
N GLU A 1134 -36.93 11.25 -50.17
CA GLU A 1134 -36.92 11.73 -48.78
C GLU A 1134 -36.52 10.66 -47.74
N MET A 1135 -36.11 11.12 -46.55
CA MET A 1135 -36.05 10.36 -45.29
C MET A 1135 -36.82 11.16 -44.21
N PRO A 1136 -37.68 10.55 -43.39
CA PRO A 1136 -38.58 11.32 -42.52
C PRO A 1136 -37.91 11.83 -41.25
N THR A 1137 -38.06 13.13 -40.96
CA THR A 1137 -37.90 13.67 -39.61
C THR A 1137 -39.12 13.34 -38.75
N MET A 1138 -38.90 12.82 -37.54
CA MET A 1138 -39.92 12.66 -36.50
C MET A 1138 -39.29 12.99 -35.14
N TRP A 1139 -40.09 13.07 -34.07
CA TRP A 1139 -39.79 13.56 -32.71
C TRP A 1139 -40.10 15.04 -32.47
N ASN A 1140 -41.39 15.37 -32.57
CA ASN A 1140 -42.08 16.26 -31.64
C ASN A 1140 -43.52 15.74 -31.43
N ASP A 1141 -44.18 16.21 -30.36
CA ASP A 1141 -45.58 15.98 -30.00
C ASP A 1141 -46.09 14.53 -29.84
N VAL A 1142 -45.96 13.99 -28.61
CA VAL A 1142 -47.10 13.36 -27.90
C VAL A 1142 -47.02 13.72 -26.42
N ALA A 1143 -48.08 14.30 -25.86
CA ALA A 1143 -48.19 14.57 -24.42
C ALA A 1143 -48.84 13.39 -23.69
N PHE A 1144 -48.34 13.06 -22.49
CA PHE A 1144 -49.01 12.17 -21.55
C PHE A 1144 -49.03 12.79 -20.15
N ASN A 1145 -50.23 12.84 -19.56
CA ASN A 1145 -50.49 13.37 -18.24
C ASN A 1145 -50.74 12.21 -17.26
N PHE A 1146 -50.10 12.22 -16.09
CA PHE A 1146 -50.47 11.34 -14.98
C PHE A 1146 -50.17 12.03 -13.64
N ASP A 1147 -51.21 12.26 -12.84
CA ASP A 1147 -51.09 12.90 -11.52
C ASP A 1147 -50.55 11.91 -10.48
N ALA A 1148 -49.42 12.26 -9.85
CA ALA A 1148 -48.94 11.66 -8.61
C ALA A 1148 -48.11 12.71 -7.82
N GLU A 1149 -48.33 12.81 -6.51
CA GLU A 1149 -47.73 13.85 -5.66
C GLU A 1149 -46.23 13.61 -5.33
N PRO A 1150 -45.48 14.66 -4.93
CA PRO A 1150 -44.06 14.75 -5.29
C PRO A 1150 -43.06 14.16 -4.30
N GLY A 1151 -42.10 13.40 -4.84
CA GLY A 1151 -40.76 13.21 -4.26
C GLY A 1151 -39.72 13.89 -5.17
N SER A 1152 -38.92 14.82 -4.63
CA SER A 1152 -38.12 15.73 -5.47
C SER A 1152 -36.95 15.05 -6.20
N MET A 1153 -36.94 15.19 -7.53
CA MET A 1153 -35.72 15.22 -8.35
C MET A 1153 -35.52 16.65 -8.93
N PRO A 1154 -34.28 17.10 -9.15
CA PRO A 1154 -34.00 18.29 -9.97
C PRO A 1154 -34.20 18.00 -11.46
N ASP A 1155 -34.67 18.99 -12.21
CA ASP A 1155 -34.84 18.89 -13.66
C ASP A 1155 -33.49 18.71 -14.38
N ILE A 1156 -33.48 17.86 -15.40
CA ILE A 1156 -32.28 17.48 -16.17
C ILE A 1156 -32.08 18.38 -17.40
N PHE A 1157 -33.13 19.06 -17.89
CA PHE A 1157 -33.06 19.78 -19.17
C PHE A 1157 -32.26 21.09 -19.11
N ASN A 1158 -32.22 21.79 -17.96
CA ASN A 1158 -31.39 23.00 -17.78
C ASN A 1158 -29.86 22.74 -17.79
N ILE A 1159 -29.41 21.47 -17.77
CA ILE A 1159 -27.97 21.10 -17.65
C ILE A 1159 -27.22 21.17 -19.00
N GLY A 1160 -27.89 21.65 -20.06
CA GLY A 1160 -27.23 22.10 -21.29
C GLY A 1160 -26.64 23.49 -21.10
N ASP A 1161 -27.52 24.47 -20.91
CA ASP A 1161 -27.20 25.90 -20.90
C ASP A 1161 -26.31 26.29 -19.71
N GLU A 1162 -26.57 25.72 -18.52
CA GLU A 1162 -25.71 25.87 -17.33
C GLU A 1162 -24.25 25.43 -17.51
N LEU A 1163 -23.93 24.75 -18.62
CA LEU A 1163 -22.60 24.28 -19.00
C LEU A 1163 -22.00 25.07 -20.19
N ILE A 1164 -22.83 25.84 -20.89
CA ILE A 1164 -22.44 26.73 -22.00
C ILE A 1164 -22.10 28.11 -21.43
N ASP A 1165 -23.00 28.70 -20.63
CA ASP A 1165 -22.78 29.95 -19.86
C ASP A 1165 -21.48 29.88 -19.04
N LEU A 1166 -21.24 28.69 -18.49
CA LEU A 1166 -20.09 28.31 -17.68
C LEU A 1166 -18.74 28.52 -18.37
N TYR A 1167 -18.73 28.44 -19.69
CA TYR A 1167 -17.53 28.55 -20.51
C TYR A 1167 -17.34 29.99 -21.01
N ASP A 1168 -18.42 30.74 -21.29
CA ASP A 1168 -18.34 32.18 -21.60
C ASP A 1168 -17.76 33.01 -20.45
N ALA A 1169 -17.91 32.53 -19.21
CA ALA A 1169 -17.27 33.10 -18.02
C ALA A 1169 -15.72 33.15 -18.09
N PHE A 1170 -15.08 32.29 -18.90
CA PHE A 1170 -13.62 32.33 -19.08
C PHE A 1170 -13.17 33.26 -20.21
N GLY A 1171 -13.98 33.41 -21.27
CA GLY A 1171 -13.68 34.32 -22.39
C GLY A 1171 -13.90 35.80 -22.07
N THR A 1172 -14.72 36.11 -21.06
CA THR A 1172 -15.14 37.49 -20.74
C THR A 1172 -14.17 38.30 -19.89
N ALA A 1173 -13.07 37.72 -19.41
CA ALA A 1173 -12.11 38.36 -18.50
C ALA A 1173 -11.17 39.43 -19.14
N ALA A 1174 -11.44 39.88 -20.37
CA ALA A 1174 -10.47 40.60 -21.22
C ALA A 1174 -10.98 41.90 -21.88
N THR A 1175 -11.56 42.85 -21.12
CA THR A 1175 -11.84 44.22 -21.63
C THR A 1175 -11.60 45.33 -20.60
N THR A 1176 -10.34 45.75 -20.44
CA THR A 1176 -9.99 47.09 -19.93
C THR A 1176 -8.93 47.75 -20.82
N GLN A 1177 -9.07 49.06 -21.08
CA GLN A 1177 -8.26 49.80 -22.04
C GLN A 1177 -6.99 50.44 -21.43
N PRO A 1178 -5.96 50.75 -22.24
CA PRO A 1178 -4.62 51.08 -21.75
C PRO A 1178 -4.46 52.54 -21.30
N VAL A 1179 -3.55 52.76 -20.35
CA VAL A 1179 -3.05 54.08 -19.95
C VAL A 1179 -1.71 54.36 -20.68
N GLN A 1180 -1.54 55.57 -21.21
CA GLN A 1180 -0.39 55.93 -22.06
C GLN A 1180 0.73 56.70 -21.34
N SER A 1181 1.96 56.36 -21.73
CA SER A 1181 3.14 57.24 -21.93
C SER A 1181 3.68 58.14 -20.80
N ALA A 1182 4.94 57.90 -20.45
CA ALA A 1182 6.00 58.92 -20.47
C ALA A 1182 7.35 58.24 -20.85
N PRO A 1183 8.29 58.91 -21.57
CA PRO A 1183 9.43 58.23 -22.19
C PRO A 1183 10.79 58.50 -21.52
N ALA A 1184 11.78 57.65 -21.85
CA ALA A 1184 13.20 57.97 -21.79
C ALA A 1184 13.90 57.43 -23.06
N SER A 1185 14.75 58.24 -23.69
CA SER A 1185 15.43 57.94 -24.95
C SER A 1185 16.94 58.01 -24.79
N ASP A 1186 17.67 57.11 -25.47
CA ASP A 1186 18.85 57.36 -26.32
C ASP A 1186 19.62 56.03 -26.52
N ASN A 1187 19.77 55.51 -27.75
CA ASN A 1187 20.50 56.01 -28.93
C ASN A 1187 21.99 55.58 -28.95
N PHE A 1188 22.25 54.40 -29.50
CA PHE A 1188 23.32 54.09 -30.47
C PHE A 1188 22.88 52.82 -31.22
N GLY A 1189 23.09 52.64 -32.53
CA GLY A 1189 23.74 53.52 -33.52
C GLY A 1189 24.26 52.66 -34.68
N GLU A 1190 23.40 52.30 -35.63
CA GLU A 1190 23.65 51.27 -36.66
C GLU A 1190 24.72 51.64 -37.71
N GLN A 1191 25.32 50.60 -38.33
CA GLN A 1191 25.73 50.65 -39.75
C GLN A 1191 25.85 49.25 -40.37
N GLY A 1192 25.09 48.99 -41.46
CA GLY A 1192 25.10 47.74 -42.24
C GLY A 1192 23.89 46.83 -41.95
N LEU A 1193 22.73 46.95 -42.62
CA LEU A 1193 22.42 46.63 -44.04
C LEU A 1193 22.73 45.16 -44.44
N SER A 1194 21.80 44.37 -45.00
CA SER A 1194 20.37 44.60 -45.25
C SER A 1194 19.62 43.31 -45.65
N VAL A 1195 18.38 43.15 -45.16
CA VAL A 1195 17.16 42.53 -45.76
C VAL A 1195 17.30 41.29 -46.67
N TRP A 1196 16.43 40.29 -46.40
CA TRP A 1196 15.87 39.20 -47.25
C TRP A 1196 16.15 37.79 -46.69
N GLU A 1197 15.26 37.29 -45.82
CA GLU A 1197 15.32 35.88 -45.40
C GLU A 1197 13.95 35.24 -45.15
N LEU A 1198 13.85 33.94 -45.46
CA LEU A 1198 12.85 32.96 -45.00
C LEU A 1198 11.36 33.18 -45.33
N GLY A 1199 11.06 33.88 -46.42
CA GLY A 1199 9.75 33.82 -47.09
C GLY A 1199 9.46 32.52 -47.88
N GLU A 1200 10.06 31.35 -47.57
CA GLU A 1200 10.03 30.19 -48.49
C GLU A 1200 9.95 28.77 -47.87
N ILE A 1201 9.43 28.59 -46.64
CA ILE A 1201 9.03 27.24 -46.13
C ILE A 1201 7.51 27.17 -45.85
N SER A 1202 6.70 27.88 -46.65
CA SER A 1202 5.23 27.87 -46.60
C SER A 1202 4.57 27.30 -47.87
N ARG A 1203 5.33 26.55 -48.68
CA ARG A 1203 4.83 25.96 -49.95
C ARG A 1203 4.91 24.43 -50.05
N HIS A 1204 5.51 23.73 -49.09
CA HIS A 1204 5.60 22.26 -49.12
C HIS A 1204 4.45 21.53 -48.41
N PHE A 1205 3.66 22.24 -47.59
CA PHE A 1205 2.49 21.67 -46.88
C PHE A 1205 1.13 21.88 -47.56
N GLN A 1206 1.10 22.47 -48.77
CA GLN A 1206 -0.11 22.57 -49.61
C GLN A 1206 -0.14 21.56 -50.77
N GLY A 1207 0.73 20.54 -50.75
CA GLY A 1207 0.76 19.44 -51.72
C GLY A 1207 0.50 18.05 -51.12
N LEU A 1208 0.10 17.99 -49.84
CA LEU A 1208 -0.14 16.75 -49.08
C LEU A 1208 -1.43 16.80 -48.24
N ILE A 1209 -2.41 17.60 -48.71
CA ILE A 1209 -3.83 17.54 -48.38
C ILE A 1209 -4.55 17.13 -49.67
#